data_AF-A0A7C4Y9C6-F1
#
_entry.id   AF-A0A7C4Y9C6-F1
#
_cell.length_a   1.000
_cell.length_b   1.000
_cell.length_c   1.000
_cell.angle_alpha   90.00
_cell.angle_beta   90.00
_cell.angle_gamma   90.00
#
_symmetry.space_group_name_H-M   'P 1'
#
loop_
_entity.id
_entity.type
_entity.pdbx_description
1 polymer ?
#
loop_
_entity_poly.entity_id
_entity_poly.type
_entity_poly.pdbx_seq_one_letter_code
_entity_poly.pdbx_strand_id
1 'polypeptide(L)'
;MREIGESHGGVQLPALLRLPSLWPFDEIADYMIFSLPMTQLDRNLQRATLSHSSGRVKGTTMTRALRFTLAIALGFLFLFRSAQAAEASKTYVLLVGVGSFTDKAINARPASENDAKAMYDLLTNKSYLGAAPENVKLLLGAEDKERKSEPATKENILKYVRWITEKAQKGDLVVIGFYGRGAPLGDRTCYLAAGAVIKDRAKTAVAGAELEQEFKKFKSQKLLAIVDVDYTGTTLDKSTETEPNVLDMVRAFVGDEDKEDHQMPPGRTICLASAELVKHLEVDSNSLFTKCMLDALKGAADVEGGEPDGLVVVDELKKYLEKEVLATARKIGKTREEKEQTASIWGSRQSHFAITRNPAVSAKVDERLQKFEKLDLAAEIKSEGKRLLSRMPSLKAQRELRKEYQKLADGSLSLDSFRASRAKLVEQMKLDAEDAESFARKAIAGIEQVQRIYVKEMVKGEMVAWAIKGMYRELEEPIPDEIAKQLESAKELKRSTMMDLLEKARMHLGKREDLENNKDVTIVMRSMMEGNLDPYSTYYSKEDIREMESQMSGRFTGIGVQIRRDLVRDGLLVVTPIKGSPAYNAKMLAGDLITEIIREVDEEGKKLNPPEVLSTQGMSTKEAVRKILGKAGTKVKIKVVREGVEKPIEFDLTRARVDVETVFGVSRNKDDSWDYYIDKEKKIAYIRLTQFAPRSYEDMRQAVERLNKDGIKGLILDIRFNPGGHLHPAVQISDLFIDDGLIVSIRPRSGVADEEPYGGKSEGSFLNFPMVCMVNGMSASGSEILSACLQDHGRAVILGERSYGKGSVQNIMDFFPAEAKIKLTWATFWRPNGKNLNKLSTSGKEDEDWGVRPDPGFNIPTTVADRAVLFKHLRDNEIIPRRDIPSKDTKVESFKDKQLDAALEYLRNQIKTASGGPAKKDG
;
A
#
# COMPACT_ATOMS: atom_id res chain seq x y z
N MET A 1 -19.90 -47.94 -28.12
CA MET A 1 -20.25 -47.87 -29.55
C MET A 1 -20.15 -46.42 -29.99
N ARG A 2 -19.60 -46.20 -31.20
CA ARG A 2 -19.32 -44.96 -31.96
C ARG A 2 -20.37 -43.84 -31.77
N GLU A 3 -19.95 -42.58 -31.49
CA GLU A 3 -19.78 -41.44 -32.45
C GLU A 3 -21.13 -41.00 -33.08
N ILE A 4 -21.63 -39.75 -33.09
CA ILE A 4 -21.11 -38.44 -33.56
C ILE A 4 -22.01 -37.30 -32.99
N GLY A 5 -21.47 -36.18 -32.47
CA GLY A 5 -21.64 -34.78 -32.96
C GLY A 5 -22.93 -34.07 -32.50
N GLU A 6 -22.98 -32.85 -31.97
CA GLU A 6 -22.29 -31.62 -32.39
C GLU A 6 -21.99 -30.69 -31.21
N SER A 7 -20.87 -29.99 -31.33
CA SER A 7 -20.35 -28.94 -30.45
C SER A 7 -21.03 -27.59 -30.71
N HIS A 8 -21.54 -26.95 -29.66
CA HIS A 8 -21.66 -25.48 -29.58
C HIS A 8 -20.81 -25.02 -28.38
N GLY A 9 -19.53 -24.74 -28.66
CA GLY A 9 -18.60 -24.15 -27.71
C GLY A 9 -18.85 -22.64 -27.60
N GLY A 10 -19.89 -22.25 -26.88
CA GLY A 10 -20.06 -20.88 -26.42
C GLY A 10 -19.27 -20.69 -25.13
N VAL A 11 -18.16 -19.97 -25.19
CA VAL A 11 -17.38 -19.58 -24.00
C VAL A 11 -18.19 -18.53 -23.24
N GLN A 12 -18.93 -18.95 -22.21
CA GLN A 12 -19.48 -18.02 -21.21
C GLN A 12 -18.34 -17.49 -20.34
N LEU A 13 -17.97 -16.23 -20.54
CA LEU A 13 -16.92 -15.52 -19.80
C LEU A 13 -17.53 -14.64 -18.70
N PRO A 14 -17.23 -14.86 -17.41
CA PRO A 14 -17.60 -13.91 -16.37
C PRO A 14 -16.54 -12.78 -16.27
N ALA A 15 -16.92 -11.56 -16.68
CA ALA A 15 -16.15 -10.36 -16.43
C ALA A 15 -16.16 -10.01 -14.93
N LEU A 16 -15.04 -10.22 -14.25
CA LEU A 16 -14.90 -10.10 -12.80
C LEU A 16 -13.95 -8.95 -12.45
N LEU A 17 -14.53 -7.85 -11.99
CA LEU A 17 -13.84 -6.64 -11.53
C LEU A 17 -13.45 -6.80 -10.06
N ARG A 18 -12.15 -6.69 -9.78
CA ARG A 18 -11.62 -6.53 -8.41
C ARG A 18 -11.44 -5.04 -8.12
N LEU A 19 -12.03 -4.59 -7.02
CA LEU A 19 -11.66 -3.39 -6.25
C LEU A 19 -11.75 -3.72 -4.75
N PRO A 20 -10.97 -3.05 -3.90
CA PRO A 20 -10.71 -3.49 -2.53
C PRO A 20 -11.92 -3.19 -1.63
N SER A 21 -12.72 -4.21 -1.31
CA SER A 21 -13.92 -4.06 -0.47
C SER A 21 -13.74 -4.56 0.97
N LEU A 22 -12.54 -4.99 1.39
CA LEU A 22 -12.29 -5.48 2.75
C LEU A 22 -10.86 -5.14 3.20
N TRP A 23 -10.63 -3.89 3.59
CA TRP A 23 -9.46 -3.52 4.38
C TRP A 23 -9.82 -3.37 5.86
N PRO A 24 -8.94 -3.83 6.77
CA PRO A 24 -8.99 -3.41 8.17
C PRO A 24 -8.90 -1.88 8.24
N PHE A 25 -9.52 -1.29 9.27
CA PHE A 25 -9.59 0.16 9.47
C PHE A 25 -8.24 0.89 9.48
N ASP A 26 -7.12 0.16 9.64
CA ASP A 26 -5.77 0.70 9.74
C ASP A 26 -5.09 0.92 8.37
N GLU A 27 -5.64 0.43 7.25
CA GLU A 27 -5.01 0.51 5.90
C GLU A 27 -5.69 1.50 4.93
N ILE A 28 -6.79 2.16 5.33
CA ILE A 28 -7.55 3.07 4.42
C ILE A 28 -6.84 4.41 4.17
N ALA A 29 -5.92 4.82 5.06
CA ALA A 29 -5.11 6.01 4.86
C ALA A 29 -4.28 5.96 3.56
N ASP A 30 -3.91 4.75 3.11
CA ASP A 30 -3.12 4.57 1.89
C ASP A 30 -3.93 4.73 0.60
N TYR A 31 -5.25 4.45 0.58
CA TYR A 31 -6.04 4.54 -0.68
C TYR A 31 -6.73 5.88 -0.94
N MET A 32 -7.05 6.67 0.09
CA MET A 32 -7.80 7.92 -0.11
C MET A 32 -6.99 9.02 -0.82
N ILE A 33 -5.68 8.83 -1.01
CA ILE A 33 -4.74 9.90 -1.40
C ILE A 33 -4.16 9.71 -2.82
N PHE A 34 -4.49 8.62 -3.52
CA PHE A 34 -4.05 8.40 -4.91
C PHE A 34 -4.85 9.19 -5.97
N SER A 35 -5.48 10.31 -5.60
CA SER A 35 -6.23 11.17 -6.52
C SER A 35 -5.96 12.66 -6.30
N LEU A 36 -4.78 13.14 -6.73
CA LEU A 36 -4.54 14.57 -7.00
C LEU A 36 -3.90 14.76 -8.39
N PRO A 37 -4.38 15.74 -9.19
CA PRO A 37 -3.83 16.04 -10.51
C PRO A 37 -2.53 16.87 -10.43
N MET A 38 -1.55 16.49 -11.24
CA MET A 38 -0.33 17.26 -11.50
C MET A 38 -0.68 18.66 -12.03
N THR A 39 -0.36 19.72 -11.29
CA THR A 39 -0.35 21.10 -11.81
C THR A 39 1.08 21.57 -12.09
N GLN A 40 1.16 22.50 -13.04
CA GLN A 40 2.32 22.82 -13.88
C GLN A 40 3.45 23.57 -13.16
N LEU A 41 4.69 23.11 -13.37
CA LEU A 41 5.95 23.86 -13.53
C LEU A 41 6.88 22.82 -14.21
N ASP A 42 7.45 22.95 -15.41
CA ASP A 42 8.23 24.06 -15.95
C ASP A 42 8.38 23.82 -17.47
N ARG A 43 8.03 24.80 -18.31
CA ARG A 43 8.44 24.84 -19.73
C ARG A 43 9.31 26.06 -19.91
N ASN A 44 10.62 25.87 -19.86
CA ASN A 44 11.62 26.75 -20.48
C ASN A 44 12.98 26.07 -20.51
N LEU A 45 13.19 25.10 -21.41
CA LEU A 45 14.52 24.69 -21.88
C LEU A 45 14.39 23.73 -23.09
N GLN A 46 13.96 24.26 -24.23
CA GLN A 46 14.27 23.67 -25.54
C GLN A 46 13.97 24.71 -26.63
N ARG A 47 14.92 25.63 -26.86
CA ARG A 47 15.08 26.40 -28.10
C ARG A 47 16.42 27.12 -28.09
N ALA A 48 17.47 26.42 -28.47
CA ALA A 48 18.64 26.97 -29.16
C ALA A 48 19.59 25.82 -29.49
N THR A 49 19.76 25.56 -30.78
CA THR A 49 21.05 25.40 -31.50
C THR A 49 20.92 24.39 -32.64
N LEU A 50 20.55 24.90 -33.81
CA LEU A 50 20.93 24.34 -35.10
C LEU A 50 21.47 25.50 -35.95
N SER A 51 22.78 25.57 -36.14
CA SER A 51 23.39 26.16 -37.34
C SER A 51 24.80 25.60 -37.57
N HIS A 52 25.07 25.30 -38.82
CA HIS A 52 26.29 24.72 -39.42
C HIS A 52 27.59 25.47 -39.07
N SER A 53 28.74 24.77 -39.06
CA SER A 53 29.62 24.68 -40.24
C SER A 53 31.02 24.08 -39.94
N SER A 54 31.54 23.50 -41.02
CA SER A 54 32.81 22.85 -41.32
C SER A 54 34.13 23.37 -40.70
N GLY A 55 35.02 22.44 -40.35
CA GLY A 55 36.46 22.67 -40.22
C GLY A 55 37.27 21.37 -40.26
N ARG A 56 37.92 21.10 -41.39
CA ARG A 56 38.82 19.95 -41.67
C ARG A 56 40.23 20.24 -41.15
N VAL A 57 40.85 19.35 -40.37
CA VAL A 57 42.33 19.22 -40.30
C VAL A 57 42.73 17.74 -40.20
N LYS A 58 43.64 17.34 -41.11
CA LYS A 58 44.36 16.05 -41.22
C LYS A 58 45.30 15.90 -40.00
N GLY A 59 45.47 14.77 -39.31
CA GLY A 59 45.85 13.44 -39.78
C GLY A 59 47.27 13.11 -39.29
N THR A 60 47.39 12.24 -38.28
CA THR A 60 48.60 11.43 -38.01
C THR A 60 48.17 10.04 -37.55
N THR A 61 48.50 9.05 -38.37
CA THR A 61 48.17 7.63 -38.21
C THR A 61 49.13 6.99 -37.23
N MET A 62 48.68 6.72 -36.00
CA MET A 62 49.38 5.82 -35.07
C MET A 62 49.13 4.36 -35.46
N THR A 63 50.19 3.59 -35.67
CA THR A 63 50.20 2.17 -36.07
C THR A 63 49.59 1.26 -35.00
N ARG A 64 48.88 0.21 -35.45
CA ARG A 64 48.14 -0.78 -34.62
C ARG A 64 48.94 -1.39 -33.46
N ALA A 65 50.27 -1.47 -33.56
CA ALA A 65 51.13 -2.02 -32.51
C ALA A 65 51.21 -1.14 -31.24
N LEU A 66 51.12 0.20 -31.38
CA LEU A 66 51.17 1.13 -30.24
C LEU A 66 49.84 1.21 -29.48
N ARG A 67 48.72 0.90 -30.16
CA ARG A 67 47.40 0.78 -29.52
C ARG A 67 47.29 -0.45 -28.60
N PHE A 68 48.01 -1.53 -28.92
CA PHE A 68 48.00 -2.74 -28.09
C PHE A 68 48.87 -2.57 -26.83
N THR A 69 50.02 -1.89 -26.93
CA THR A 69 50.87 -1.61 -25.76
C THR A 69 50.29 -0.55 -24.82
N LEU A 70 49.61 0.47 -25.36
CA LEU A 70 48.90 1.47 -24.53
C LEU A 70 47.62 0.90 -23.90
N ALA A 71 46.91 -0.03 -24.56
CA ALA A 71 45.74 -0.70 -24.00
C ALA A 71 46.10 -1.70 -22.88
N ILE A 72 47.26 -2.34 -22.95
CA ILE A 72 47.76 -3.21 -21.87
C ILE A 72 48.26 -2.35 -20.70
N ALA A 73 48.94 -1.22 -20.95
CA ALA A 73 49.37 -0.29 -19.89
C ALA A 73 48.18 0.43 -19.20
N LEU A 74 47.12 0.78 -19.95
CA LEU A 74 45.87 1.32 -19.39
C LEU A 74 45.02 0.25 -18.71
N GLY A 75 45.05 -1.00 -19.18
CA GLY A 75 44.43 -2.16 -18.51
C GLY A 75 45.09 -2.49 -17.17
N PHE A 76 46.41 -2.37 -17.07
CA PHE A 76 47.13 -2.51 -15.81
C PHE A 76 46.96 -1.30 -14.87
N LEU A 77 46.81 -0.07 -15.39
CA LEU A 77 46.43 1.08 -14.56
C LEU A 77 44.97 1.02 -14.07
N PHE A 78 44.05 0.40 -14.82
CA PHE A 78 42.68 0.17 -14.36
C PHE A 78 42.58 -0.95 -13.31
N LEU A 79 43.41 -1.98 -13.40
CA LEU A 79 43.53 -3.03 -12.39
C LEU A 79 44.23 -2.57 -11.09
N PHE A 80 45.02 -1.49 -11.13
CA PHE A 80 45.60 -0.88 -9.93
C PHE A 80 44.79 0.30 -9.35
N ARG A 81 43.79 0.83 -10.08
CA ARG A 81 42.86 1.84 -9.54
C ARG A 81 41.62 1.23 -8.85
N SER A 82 41.27 -0.01 -9.16
CA SER A 82 40.27 -0.79 -8.42
C SER A 82 40.78 -1.33 -7.08
N ALA A 83 42.09 -1.20 -6.81
CA ALA A 83 42.72 -1.46 -5.52
C ALA A 83 43.09 -0.16 -4.77
N GLN A 84 42.48 0.97 -5.13
CA GLN A 84 42.47 2.12 -4.24
C GLN A 84 41.57 1.74 -3.08
N ALA A 85 42.19 1.41 -1.94
CA ALA A 85 41.53 0.98 -0.71
C ALA A 85 40.19 1.69 -0.56
N ALA A 86 39.08 0.94 -0.63
CA ALA A 86 37.78 1.48 -0.34
C ALA A 86 37.89 2.18 1.02
N GLU A 87 37.82 3.52 1.01
CA GLU A 87 37.81 4.29 2.25
C GLU A 87 36.74 3.65 3.16
N ALA A 88 37.08 3.39 4.42
CA ALA A 88 36.13 2.80 5.35
C ALA A 88 34.84 3.63 5.32
N SER A 89 33.70 2.95 5.11
CA SER A 89 32.37 3.56 5.10
C SER A 89 32.21 4.49 6.30
N LYS A 90 31.84 5.75 6.03
CA LYS A 90 31.70 6.79 7.04
C LYS A 90 30.27 6.80 7.57
N THR A 91 30.10 7.31 8.78
CA THR A 91 28.78 7.54 9.39
C THR A 91 28.56 9.04 9.53
N TYR A 92 27.44 9.53 9.03
CA TYR A 92 27.00 10.92 9.19
C TYR A 92 25.71 10.97 10.00
N VAL A 93 25.64 11.91 10.94
CA VAL A 93 24.48 12.07 11.83
C VAL A 93 24.05 13.53 11.87
N LEU A 94 22.76 13.78 11.65
CA LEU A 94 22.13 15.09 11.88
C LEU A 94 20.94 14.89 12.81
N LEU A 95 20.96 15.54 13.97
CA LEU A 95 19.88 15.51 14.95
C LEU A 95 19.37 16.93 15.17
N VAL A 96 18.07 17.14 14.98
CA VAL A 96 17.40 18.43 15.13
C VAL A 96 16.35 18.29 16.22
N GLY A 97 16.55 18.94 17.37
CA GLY A 97 15.62 18.94 18.48
C GLY A 97 15.11 20.34 18.79
N VAL A 98 13.83 20.61 18.58
CA VAL A 98 13.24 21.93 18.87
C VAL A 98 12.11 21.77 19.88
N GLY A 99 12.39 22.12 21.14
CA GLY A 99 11.42 22.03 22.23
C GLY A 99 10.88 23.38 22.69
N SER A 100 11.48 24.48 22.23
CA SER A 100 11.06 25.85 22.54
C SER A 100 10.98 26.69 21.27
N PHE A 101 10.03 27.63 21.24
CA PHE A 101 9.74 28.47 20.07
C PHE A 101 9.63 29.92 20.50
N THR A 102 10.10 30.83 19.65
CA THR A 102 9.96 32.27 19.87
C THR A 102 8.51 32.75 19.72
N ASP A 103 7.74 32.11 18.84
CA ASP A 103 6.32 32.40 18.63
C ASP A 103 5.47 31.64 19.65
N LYS A 104 4.74 32.39 20.48
CA LYS A 104 3.82 31.84 21.51
C LYS A 104 2.63 31.08 20.91
N ALA A 105 2.40 31.22 19.61
CA ALA A 105 1.39 30.47 18.87
C ALA A 105 1.76 28.99 18.64
N ILE A 106 2.99 28.60 19.01
CA ILE A 106 3.51 27.22 18.95
C ILE A 106 3.75 26.74 20.39
N ASN A 107 3.09 25.66 20.77
CA ASN A 107 3.27 25.08 22.11
C ASN A 107 4.66 24.46 22.25
N ALA A 108 5.35 24.77 23.35
CA ALA A 108 6.60 24.12 23.72
C ALA A 108 6.45 22.59 23.83
N ARG A 109 7.55 21.89 23.59
CA ARG A 109 7.68 20.43 23.72
C ARG A 109 9.11 20.10 24.20
N PRO A 110 9.44 20.32 25.49
CA PRO A 110 10.80 20.14 25.99
C PRO A 110 11.40 18.75 25.74
N ALA A 111 10.56 17.71 25.71
CA ALA A 111 10.97 16.35 25.36
C ALA A 111 11.73 16.27 24.03
N SER A 112 11.42 17.12 23.05
CA SER A 112 12.09 17.11 21.74
C SER A 112 13.58 17.45 21.80
N GLU A 113 14.01 18.31 22.74
CA GLU A 113 15.44 18.56 22.93
C GLU A 113 16.11 17.41 23.70
N ASN A 114 15.40 16.82 24.67
CA ASN A 114 15.89 15.66 25.41
C ASN A 114 16.09 14.45 24.49
N ASP A 115 15.14 14.20 23.60
CA ASP A 115 15.17 13.14 22.60
C ASP A 115 16.40 13.26 21.70
N ALA A 116 16.64 14.45 21.14
CA ALA A 116 17.79 14.73 20.30
C ALA A 116 19.12 14.56 21.04
N LYS A 117 19.20 15.01 22.32
CA LYS A 117 20.39 14.83 23.17
C LYS A 117 20.66 13.37 23.49
N ALA A 118 19.63 12.61 23.87
CA ALA A 118 19.76 11.19 24.20
C ALA A 118 20.22 10.38 22.98
N MET A 119 19.71 10.72 21.78
CA MET A 119 20.15 10.12 20.52
C MET A 119 21.59 10.51 20.17
N TYR A 120 21.98 11.77 20.39
CA TYR A 120 23.37 12.21 20.20
C TYR A 120 24.33 11.41 21.09
N ASP A 121 24.01 11.27 22.38
CA ASP A 121 24.82 10.55 23.35
C ASP A 121 24.96 9.06 22.97
N LEU A 122 23.88 8.44 22.47
CA LEU A 122 23.92 7.05 22.01
C LEU A 122 24.75 6.87 20.72
N LEU A 123 24.49 7.69 19.70
CA LEU A 123 25.08 7.51 18.38
C LEU A 123 26.58 7.88 18.35
N THR A 124 27.05 8.73 19.25
CA THR A 124 28.48 9.07 19.40
C THR A 124 29.26 8.10 20.31
N ASN A 125 28.57 7.26 21.08
CA ASN A 125 29.20 6.33 21.99
C ASN A 125 29.85 5.16 21.24
N LYS A 126 31.14 4.93 21.49
CA LYS A 126 31.98 3.92 20.82
C LYS A 126 31.56 2.47 21.08
N SER A 127 30.79 2.21 22.14
CA SER A 127 30.24 0.87 22.43
C SER A 127 29.05 0.52 21.53
N TYR A 128 28.47 1.50 20.84
CA TYR A 128 27.32 1.36 19.95
C TYR A 128 27.72 1.71 18.51
N LEU A 129 27.18 2.79 17.94
CA LEU A 129 27.52 3.26 16.58
C LEU A 129 28.88 3.96 16.53
N GLY A 130 29.24 4.73 17.56
CA GLY A 130 30.54 5.41 17.63
C GLY A 130 30.81 6.40 16.50
N ALA A 131 29.78 7.14 16.05
CA ALA A 131 29.92 8.13 14.99
C ALA A 131 30.97 9.20 15.35
N ALA A 132 31.87 9.49 14.41
CA ALA A 132 32.96 10.44 14.63
C ALA A 132 32.40 11.85 14.90
N PRO A 133 32.81 12.57 15.97
CA PRO A 133 32.22 13.86 16.36
C PRO A 133 32.18 14.91 15.24
N GLU A 134 33.16 14.94 14.35
CA GLU A 134 33.20 15.83 13.19
C GLU A 134 32.06 15.59 12.18
N ASN A 135 31.54 14.35 12.14
CA ASN A 135 30.45 13.90 11.27
C ASN A 135 29.09 13.85 11.98
N VAL A 136 29.00 14.37 13.21
CA VAL A 136 27.75 14.53 13.94
C VAL A 136 27.40 16.00 14.06
N LYS A 137 26.14 16.35 13.77
CA LYS A 137 25.59 17.70 13.94
C LYS A 137 24.36 17.62 14.81
N LEU A 138 24.39 18.32 15.95
CA LEU A 138 23.28 18.45 16.87
C LEU A 138 22.78 19.90 16.80
N LEU A 139 21.54 20.08 16.34
CA LEU A 139 20.86 21.36 16.28
C LEU A 139 19.77 21.40 17.34
N LEU A 140 19.78 22.41 18.21
CA LEU A 140 18.81 22.55 19.29
C LEU A 140 18.15 23.93 19.30
N GLY A 141 16.96 24.02 19.89
CA GLY A 141 16.31 25.30 20.17
C GLY A 141 17.09 26.12 21.20
N ALA A 142 17.49 25.48 22.30
CA ALA A 142 18.40 26.04 23.29
C ALA A 142 19.84 25.50 23.13
N GLU A 143 20.83 26.37 23.36
CA GLU A 143 22.25 26.02 23.32
C GLU A 143 22.60 24.96 24.39
N ASP A 144 23.34 23.93 23.99
CA ASP A 144 23.93 22.90 24.85
C ASP A 144 25.44 22.91 24.63
N LYS A 145 26.17 23.56 25.53
CA LYS A 145 27.63 23.73 25.44
C LYS A 145 28.40 22.43 25.63
N GLU A 146 27.84 21.48 26.39
CA GLU A 146 28.46 20.17 26.64
C GLU A 146 28.53 19.38 25.33
N ARG A 147 27.42 19.36 24.58
CA ARG A 147 27.31 18.64 23.30
C ARG A 147 27.66 19.50 22.09
N LYS A 148 28.08 20.76 22.31
CA LYS A 148 28.42 21.74 21.27
C LYS A 148 27.30 21.88 20.22
N SER A 149 26.06 22.00 20.68
CA SER A 149 24.94 22.16 19.77
C SER A 149 25.00 23.50 19.03
N GLU A 150 24.44 23.54 17.84
CA GLU A 150 24.21 24.78 17.09
C GLU A 150 22.71 25.14 17.12
N PRO A 151 22.34 26.42 16.92
CA PRO A 151 20.94 26.81 16.87
C PRO A 151 20.18 26.11 15.73
N ALA A 152 19.02 25.52 16.03
CA ALA A 152 18.12 24.88 15.07
C ALA A 152 17.30 25.91 14.27
N THR A 153 17.98 26.78 13.52
CA THR A 153 17.35 27.69 12.55
C THR A 153 17.08 26.97 11.23
N LYS A 154 16.14 27.49 10.41
CA LYS A 154 15.86 26.96 9.07
C LYS A 154 17.14 26.86 8.24
N GLU A 155 17.98 27.89 8.29
CA GLU A 155 19.23 28.01 7.54
C GLU A 155 20.23 26.92 7.95
N ASN A 156 20.42 26.72 9.26
CA ASN A 156 21.34 25.70 9.77
C ASN A 156 20.85 24.29 9.45
N ILE A 157 19.55 24.02 9.59
CA ILE A 157 18.98 22.71 9.24
C ILE A 157 19.23 22.40 7.76
N LEU A 158 18.85 23.31 6.85
CA LEU A 158 19.06 23.10 5.41
C LEU A 158 20.54 23.03 5.02
N LYS A 159 21.40 23.83 5.66
CA LYS A 159 22.86 23.76 5.49
C LYS A 159 23.39 22.36 5.80
N TYR A 160 22.98 21.75 6.92
CA TYR A 160 23.49 20.44 7.31
C TYR A 160 22.82 19.28 6.57
N VAL A 161 21.57 19.43 6.12
CA VAL A 161 20.97 18.49 5.16
C VAL A 161 21.78 18.47 3.87
N ARG A 162 22.08 19.64 3.28
CA ARG A 162 22.94 19.75 2.07
C ARG A 162 24.33 19.16 2.29
N TRP A 163 24.94 19.46 3.44
CA TRP A 163 26.24 18.91 3.79
C TRP A 163 26.25 17.37 3.78
N ILE A 164 25.23 16.72 4.35
CA ILE A 164 25.12 15.26 4.31
C ILE A 164 24.86 14.77 2.89
N THR A 165 23.93 15.39 2.15
CA THR A 165 23.56 14.90 0.83
C THR A 165 24.68 15.05 -0.21
N GLU A 166 25.56 16.04 -0.04
CA GLU A 166 26.74 16.23 -0.87
C GLU A 166 27.91 15.32 -0.48
N LYS A 167 28.15 15.10 0.82
CA LYS A 167 29.32 14.35 1.30
C LYS A 167 29.13 12.84 1.33
N ALA A 168 27.96 12.35 1.73
CA ALA A 168 27.73 10.93 1.91
C ALA A 168 27.76 10.17 0.58
N GLN A 169 28.53 9.09 0.53
CA GLN A 169 28.66 8.20 -0.63
C GLN A 169 27.77 6.96 -0.47
N LYS A 170 27.64 6.18 -1.54
CA LYS A 170 26.73 5.02 -1.64
C LYS A 170 26.81 4.06 -0.44
N GLY A 171 28.01 3.83 0.10
CA GLY A 171 28.24 2.89 1.21
C GLY A 171 28.11 3.46 2.61
N ASP A 172 28.00 4.78 2.78
CA ASP A 172 28.00 5.49 4.06
C ASP A 172 26.67 5.35 4.79
N LEU A 173 26.69 5.18 6.12
CA LEU A 173 25.49 5.21 6.96
C LEU A 173 25.13 6.65 7.29
N VAL A 174 23.85 6.99 7.14
CA VAL A 174 23.32 8.31 7.47
C VAL A 174 22.14 8.16 8.41
N VAL A 175 22.20 8.84 9.56
CA VAL A 175 21.10 8.90 10.53
C VAL A 175 20.64 10.34 10.64
N ILE A 176 19.36 10.60 10.40
CA ILE A 176 18.77 11.94 10.48
C ILE A 176 17.59 11.90 11.44
N GLY A 177 17.65 12.69 12.51
CA GLY A 177 16.61 12.78 13.52
C GLY A 177 15.96 14.17 13.52
N PHE A 178 14.63 14.23 13.43
CA PHE A 178 13.84 15.45 13.60
C PHE A 178 12.89 15.24 14.78
N TYR A 179 13.07 16.02 15.83
CA TYR A 179 12.30 15.97 17.07
C TYR A 179 11.71 17.37 17.31
N GLY A 180 10.39 17.50 17.36
CA GLY A 180 9.79 18.83 17.56
C GLY A 180 8.32 18.91 17.20
N ARG A 181 7.96 20.07 16.61
CA ARG A 181 6.63 20.40 16.12
C ARG A 181 6.62 20.54 14.61
N GLY A 182 5.49 20.20 13.99
CA GLY A 182 5.23 20.41 12.57
C GLY A 182 3.97 21.23 12.33
N ALA A 183 3.76 21.67 11.10
CA ALA A 183 2.52 22.32 10.68
C ALA A 183 2.19 22.02 9.21
N PRO A 184 0.90 22.11 8.81
CA PRO A 184 0.50 22.17 7.40
C PRO A 184 1.18 23.32 6.66
N LEU A 185 1.47 23.15 5.38
CA LEU A 185 1.93 24.20 4.48
C LEU A 185 1.33 23.96 3.09
N GLY A 186 0.12 24.47 2.85
CA GLY A 186 -0.64 24.15 1.64
C GLY A 186 -1.05 22.68 1.62
N ASP A 187 -0.68 21.95 0.58
CA ASP A 187 -0.83 20.50 0.44
C ASP A 187 0.38 19.71 0.98
N ARG A 188 1.34 20.39 1.63
CA ARG A 188 2.60 19.81 2.12
C ARG A 188 2.74 19.99 3.62
N THR A 189 3.80 19.40 4.18
CA THR A 189 4.17 19.54 5.60
C THR A 189 5.38 20.47 5.77
N CYS A 190 5.52 21.06 6.94
CA CYS A 190 6.74 21.75 7.34
C CYS A 190 7.16 21.40 8.77
N TYR A 191 8.46 21.50 9.03
CA TYR A 191 9.12 21.20 10.29
C TYR A 191 9.56 22.51 10.95
N LEU A 192 9.06 22.77 12.16
CA LEU A 192 9.22 24.07 12.80
C LEU A 192 10.62 24.21 13.42
N ALA A 193 11.37 25.18 12.92
CA ALA A 193 12.65 25.62 13.47
C ALA A 193 12.44 26.46 14.75
N ALA A 194 13.50 26.67 15.54
CA ALA A 194 13.42 27.40 16.82
C ALA A 194 12.86 28.83 16.69
N GLY A 195 13.18 29.50 15.57
CA GLY A 195 12.70 30.85 15.23
C GLY A 195 11.45 30.87 14.36
N ALA A 196 10.72 29.75 14.21
CA ALA A 196 9.55 29.71 13.36
C ALA A 196 8.41 30.61 13.88
N VAL A 197 7.74 31.31 12.96
CA VAL A 197 6.53 32.10 13.21
C VAL A 197 5.39 31.42 12.47
N ILE A 198 4.34 30.99 13.18
CA ILE A 198 3.31 30.11 12.60
C ILE A 198 2.57 30.76 11.43
N LYS A 199 2.38 32.08 11.49
CA LYS A 199 1.73 32.88 10.44
C LYS A 199 2.61 33.12 9.21
N ASP A 200 3.94 33.05 9.35
CA ASP A 200 4.92 33.23 8.25
C ASP A 200 5.76 31.96 8.01
N ARG A 201 5.21 30.80 8.41
CA ARG A 201 5.90 29.50 8.42
C ARG A 201 6.43 29.09 7.05
N ALA A 202 5.82 29.54 5.96
CA ALA A 202 6.31 29.35 4.60
C ALA A 202 7.76 29.84 4.43
N LYS A 203 8.14 30.90 5.16
CA LYS A 203 9.50 31.46 5.14
C LYS A 203 10.35 30.97 6.30
N THR A 204 9.77 30.85 7.49
CA THR A 204 10.55 30.63 8.73
C THR A 204 10.70 29.16 9.13
N ALA A 205 9.90 28.25 8.57
CA ALA A 205 9.98 26.81 8.82
C ALA A 205 10.67 26.08 7.65
N VAL A 206 11.14 24.86 7.91
CA VAL A 206 11.72 23.99 6.88
C VAL A 206 10.57 23.27 6.17
N ALA A 207 10.34 23.57 4.90
CA ALA A 207 9.29 22.90 4.14
C ALA A 207 9.72 21.48 3.77
N GLY A 208 8.79 20.52 3.81
CA GLY A 208 9.05 19.14 3.39
C GLY A 208 9.49 19.05 1.93
N ALA A 209 9.02 19.95 1.06
CA ALA A 209 9.48 20.05 -0.32
C ALA A 209 10.95 20.50 -0.45
N GLU A 210 11.45 21.34 0.46
CA GLU A 210 12.87 21.73 0.49
C GLU A 210 13.74 20.52 0.87
N LEU A 211 13.30 19.73 1.85
CA LEU A 211 13.99 18.48 2.22
C LEU A 211 13.98 17.48 1.06
N GLU A 212 12.81 17.23 0.45
CA GLU A 212 12.68 16.33 -0.69
C GLU A 212 13.67 16.71 -1.81
N GLN A 213 13.77 18.00 -2.15
CA GLN A 213 14.67 18.47 -3.19
C GLN A 213 16.14 18.19 -2.89
N GLU A 214 16.57 18.26 -1.63
CA GLU A 214 17.94 17.92 -1.26
C GLU A 214 18.16 16.40 -1.26
N PHE A 215 17.18 15.62 -0.79
CA PHE A 215 17.28 14.16 -0.79
C PHE A 215 17.20 13.54 -2.19
N LYS A 216 16.66 14.24 -3.20
CA LYS A 216 16.79 13.83 -4.62
C LYS A 216 18.24 13.64 -5.07
N LYS A 217 19.18 14.36 -4.48
CA LYS A 217 20.62 14.29 -4.82
C LYS A 217 21.36 13.23 -4.00
N PHE A 218 20.67 12.56 -3.08
CA PHE A 218 21.31 11.80 -2.02
C PHE A 218 21.77 10.42 -2.49
N LYS A 219 23.07 10.16 -2.36
CA LYS A 219 23.74 9.00 -2.96
C LYS A 219 23.84 7.77 -2.06
N SER A 220 23.89 7.96 -0.74
CA SER A 220 23.97 6.85 0.21
C SER A 220 22.79 5.92 0.05
N GLN A 221 22.99 4.61 0.25
CA GLN A 221 21.92 3.60 0.29
C GLN A 221 21.75 3.04 1.71
N LYS A 222 22.05 3.83 2.73
CA LYS A 222 21.84 3.47 4.14
C LYS A 222 21.39 4.70 4.92
N LEU A 223 20.12 5.07 4.76
CA LEU A 223 19.49 6.17 5.49
C LEU A 223 18.51 5.65 6.51
N LEU A 224 18.68 6.08 7.76
CA LEU A 224 17.67 5.99 8.80
C LEU A 224 17.20 7.40 9.17
N ALA A 225 16.00 7.77 8.72
CA ALA A 225 15.32 8.99 9.16
C ALA A 225 14.41 8.67 10.35
N ILE A 226 14.56 9.40 11.45
CA ILE A 226 13.80 9.28 12.69
C ILE A 226 13.01 10.57 12.85
N VAL A 227 11.69 10.51 12.68
CA VAL A 227 10.84 11.70 12.64
C VAL A 227 9.83 11.63 13.78
N ASP A 228 10.16 12.33 14.87
CA ASP A 228 9.32 12.51 16.04
C ASP A 228 8.78 13.94 16.10
N VAL A 229 7.87 14.23 15.18
CA VAL A 229 7.34 15.57 14.94
C VAL A 229 5.85 15.56 15.22
N ASP A 230 5.45 16.31 16.25
CA ASP A 230 4.05 16.44 16.67
C ASP A 230 3.40 17.61 15.91
N TYR A 231 2.38 17.32 15.11
CA TYR A 231 1.64 18.32 14.33
C TYR A 231 0.48 18.96 15.11
N THR A 232 0.27 18.53 16.35
CA THR A 232 -0.66 19.16 17.28
C THR A 232 0.02 20.34 17.99
N GLY A 233 -0.75 21.24 18.61
CA GLY A 233 -0.18 22.30 19.45
C GLY A 233 0.27 23.57 18.73
N THR A 234 -0.30 23.86 17.55
CA THR A 234 -0.25 25.19 16.92
C THR A 234 -1.64 25.83 16.98
N THR A 235 -1.71 27.17 16.96
CA THR A 235 -2.99 27.92 16.94
C THR A 235 -3.56 28.13 15.52
N LEU A 236 -3.12 27.34 14.55
CA LEU A 236 -3.62 27.42 13.16
C LEU A 236 -5.12 27.09 13.09
N ASP A 237 -5.82 27.83 12.24
CA ASP A 237 -7.22 27.55 11.92
C ASP A 237 -7.31 26.30 11.04
N LYS A 238 -7.71 25.19 11.66
CA LYS A 238 -7.84 23.89 11.00
C LYS A 238 -8.92 23.84 9.92
N SER A 239 -9.83 24.82 9.86
CA SER A 239 -10.93 24.83 8.88
C SER A 239 -10.51 25.26 7.47
N THR A 240 -9.31 25.85 7.33
CA THR A 240 -8.81 26.40 6.05
C THR A 240 -7.54 25.73 5.54
N GLU A 241 -6.96 24.81 6.32
CA GLU A 241 -5.68 24.17 6.05
C GLU A 241 -5.87 22.68 5.73
N THR A 242 -5.08 22.15 4.81
CA THR A 242 -5.10 20.71 4.49
C THR A 242 -4.37 19.96 5.61
N GLU A 243 -4.98 18.90 6.15
CA GLU A 243 -4.31 18.11 7.18
C GLU A 243 -3.01 17.47 6.67
N PRO A 244 -1.93 17.44 7.47
CA PRO A 244 -0.69 16.81 7.09
C PRO A 244 -0.92 15.32 6.80
N ASN A 245 -0.47 14.88 5.63
CA ASN A 245 -0.57 13.50 5.20
C ASN A 245 0.74 12.75 5.47
N VAL A 246 0.64 11.52 5.96
CA VAL A 246 1.77 10.61 6.25
C VAL A 246 2.68 10.44 5.04
N LEU A 247 2.12 10.29 3.83
CA LEU A 247 2.93 10.12 2.63
C LEU A 247 3.80 11.36 2.35
N ASP A 248 3.28 12.57 2.60
CA ASP A 248 4.08 13.79 2.45
C ASP A 248 5.19 13.89 3.51
N MET A 249 4.94 13.39 4.73
CA MET A 249 5.98 13.27 5.75
C MET A 249 7.08 12.28 5.34
N VAL A 250 6.71 11.15 4.72
CA VAL A 250 7.67 10.17 4.20
C VAL A 250 8.45 10.75 3.02
N ARG A 251 7.76 11.37 2.05
CA ARG A 251 8.31 12.02 0.85
C ARG A 251 9.42 12.99 1.15
N ALA A 252 9.27 13.78 2.22
CA ALA A 252 10.27 14.75 2.66
C ALA A 252 11.67 14.13 2.86
N PHE A 253 11.77 12.84 3.24
CA PHE A 253 13.03 12.17 3.57
C PHE A 253 13.44 11.07 2.58
N VAL A 254 12.57 10.67 1.64
CA VAL A 254 12.93 9.67 0.60
C VAL A 254 13.53 10.28 -0.66
N GLY A 255 13.14 11.49 -1.04
CA GLY A 255 13.57 12.10 -2.31
C GLY A 255 12.76 11.61 -3.53
N ASP A 256 13.45 11.25 -4.61
CA ASP A 256 12.84 10.87 -5.90
C ASP A 256 12.08 9.54 -5.78
N GLU A 257 10.75 9.57 -5.83
CA GLU A 257 9.98 8.38 -6.17
C GLU A 257 10.31 8.04 -7.63
N ASP A 258 10.73 6.81 -7.92
CA ASP A 258 10.89 6.40 -9.31
C ASP A 258 9.54 6.59 -10.01
N LYS A 259 9.46 7.55 -10.94
CA LYS A 259 8.19 7.99 -11.54
C LYS A 259 7.52 6.89 -12.35
N GLU A 260 8.28 5.85 -12.73
CA GLU A 260 7.76 4.69 -13.43
C GLU A 260 7.18 3.64 -12.48
N ASP A 261 7.70 3.50 -11.24
CA ASP A 261 7.40 2.39 -10.34
C ASP A 261 6.78 2.79 -8.98
N HIS A 262 6.69 4.08 -8.64
CA HIS A 262 6.16 4.59 -7.35
C HIS A 262 6.73 3.90 -6.09
N GLN A 263 8.02 3.52 -6.12
CA GLN A 263 8.69 2.85 -4.99
C GLN A 263 9.70 3.78 -4.30
N MET A 264 9.83 3.63 -2.97
CA MET A 264 10.87 4.30 -2.19
C MET A 264 12.25 3.89 -2.70
N PRO A 265 13.22 4.82 -2.82
CA PRO A 265 14.58 4.49 -3.20
C PRO A 265 15.20 3.42 -2.29
N PRO A 266 16.08 2.56 -2.83
CA PRO A 266 16.78 1.55 -2.04
C PRO A 266 17.53 2.15 -0.86
N GLY A 267 17.51 1.45 0.28
CA GLY A 267 18.33 1.86 1.40
C GLY A 267 17.81 3.09 2.15
N ARG A 268 16.50 3.33 2.11
CA ARG A 268 15.80 4.44 2.79
C ARG A 268 14.83 3.87 3.80
N THR A 269 15.07 4.12 5.08
CA THR A 269 14.16 3.79 6.17
C THR A 269 13.73 5.05 6.87
N ILE A 270 12.42 5.25 6.99
CA ILE A 270 11.80 6.37 7.68
C ILE A 270 10.99 5.79 8.84
N CYS A 271 11.32 6.15 10.06
CA CYS A 271 10.58 5.81 11.27
C CYS A 271 9.83 7.06 11.76
N LEU A 272 8.52 7.06 11.63
CA LEU A 272 7.64 8.11 12.14
C LEU A 272 7.14 7.72 13.54
N ALA A 273 7.17 8.67 14.48
CA ALA A 273 6.65 8.46 15.83
C ALA A 273 5.13 8.20 15.89
N SER A 274 4.40 8.68 14.88
CA SER A 274 2.99 8.36 14.64
C SER A 274 2.65 8.57 13.16
N ALA A 275 1.71 7.77 12.64
CA ALA A 275 1.03 8.02 11.37
C ALA A 275 -0.24 8.88 11.56
N GLU A 276 -0.61 9.18 12.80
CA GLU A 276 -1.80 9.97 13.12
C GLU A 276 -1.39 11.36 13.63
N LEU A 277 -2.29 12.33 13.47
CA LEU A 277 -2.09 13.70 13.95
C LEU A 277 -2.46 13.82 15.43
N VAL A 278 -1.81 13.00 16.27
CA VAL A 278 -2.05 12.91 17.70
C VAL A 278 -0.91 13.52 18.50
N LYS A 279 -1.22 13.94 19.72
CA LYS A 279 -0.20 14.38 20.66
C LYS A 279 0.68 13.18 21.04
N HIS A 280 1.99 13.32 20.94
CA HIS A 280 2.91 12.24 21.27
C HIS A 280 3.06 12.10 22.79
N LEU A 281 2.96 10.86 23.29
CA LEU A 281 3.19 10.54 24.71
C LEU A 281 4.65 10.75 25.11
N GLU A 282 4.86 11.01 26.40
CA GLU A 282 6.18 11.20 27.02
C GLU A 282 6.39 10.19 28.16
N VAL A 283 7.63 9.68 28.27
CA VAL A 283 8.11 8.75 29.30
C VAL A 283 9.49 9.22 29.74
N ASP A 284 9.68 9.42 31.05
CA ASP A 284 10.96 9.80 31.65
C ASP A 284 11.64 10.99 30.94
N SER A 285 10.88 12.06 30.70
CA SER A 285 11.31 13.31 30.01
C SER A 285 11.66 13.18 28.52
N ASN A 286 11.54 12.00 27.93
CA ASN A 286 11.67 11.75 26.49
C ASN A 286 10.29 11.45 25.90
N SER A 287 10.15 11.49 24.58
CA SER A 287 8.96 10.91 23.95
C SER A 287 8.94 9.39 24.13
N LEU A 288 7.73 8.82 24.14
CA LEU A 288 7.53 7.37 24.13
C LEU A 288 8.28 6.70 22.97
N PHE A 289 8.17 7.27 21.77
CA PHE A 289 8.80 6.72 20.58
C PHE A 289 10.33 6.73 20.68
N THR A 290 10.93 7.85 21.10
CA THR A 290 12.37 7.96 21.27
C THR A 290 12.87 7.03 22.36
N LYS A 291 12.11 6.85 23.46
CA LYS A 291 12.46 5.89 24.51
C LYS A 291 12.56 4.46 23.95
N CYS A 292 11.56 4.01 23.19
CA CYS A 292 11.60 2.70 22.52
C CYS A 292 12.73 2.60 21.49
N MET A 293 12.97 3.66 20.70
CA MET A 293 14.06 3.73 19.72
C MET A 293 15.43 3.58 20.39
N LEU A 294 15.67 4.26 21.51
CA LEU A 294 16.91 4.15 22.27
C LEU A 294 17.13 2.73 22.80
N ASP A 295 16.10 2.09 23.34
CA ASP A 295 16.20 0.73 23.87
C ASP A 295 16.47 -0.28 22.74
N ALA A 296 15.81 -0.12 21.59
CA ALA A 296 16.06 -0.90 20.39
C ALA A 296 17.52 -0.81 19.92
N LEU A 297 18.02 0.42 19.73
CA LEU A 297 19.39 0.69 19.27
C LEU A 297 20.47 0.32 20.30
N LYS A 298 20.12 0.19 21.58
CA LYS A 298 21.03 -0.35 22.61
C LYS A 298 21.17 -1.87 22.56
N GLY A 299 20.40 -2.56 21.71
CA GLY A 299 20.48 -4.00 21.51
C GLY A 299 19.21 -4.77 21.87
N ALA A 300 18.13 -4.11 22.37
CA ALA A 300 16.89 -4.82 22.67
C ALA A 300 16.18 -5.38 21.42
N ALA A 301 16.52 -4.86 20.24
CA ALA A 301 16.02 -5.34 18.96
C ALA A 301 16.84 -6.49 18.37
N ASP A 302 18.09 -6.72 18.82
CA ASP A 302 18.99 -7.80 18.38
C ASP A 302 18.54 -9.15 18.97
N VAL A 303 17.44 -9.65 18.44
CA VAL A 303 16.76 -10.89 18.90
C VAL A 303 16.26 -11.74 17.73
N GLU A 304 16.39 -11.28 16.49
CA GLU A 304 15.80 -11.95 15.32
C GLU A 304 16.67 -13.11 14.80
N GLY A 305 16.05 -14.13 14.22
CA GLY A 305 16.77 -15.26 13.62
C GLY A 305 17.21 -16.36 14.61
N GLY A 306 16.93 -16.19 15.90
CA GLY A 306 17.11 -17.19 16.97
C GLY A 306 18.44 -17.11 17.71
N GLU A 307 19.40 -16.33 17.23
CA GLU A 307 20.66 -16.02 17.91
C GLU A 307 21.05 -14.56 17.62
N PRO A 308 21.16 -13.70 18.66
CA PRO A 308 21.69 -12.36 18.50
C PRO A 308 23.06 -12.38 17.81
N ASP A 309 23.27 -11.49 16.85
CA ASP A 309 24.52 -11.42 16.07
C ASP A 309 25.39 -10.21 16.43
N GLY A 310 24.94 -9.39 17.38
CA GLY A 310 25.67 -8.23 17.86
C GLY A 310 25.46 -6.98 17.02
N LEU A 311 24.61 -7.03 16.00
CA LEU A 311 24.16 -5.88 15.23
C LEU A 311 22.68 -5.63 15.49
N VAL A 312 22.28 -4.36 15.45
CA VAL A 312 20.87 -3.99 15.31
C VAL A 312 20.66 -3.58 13.87
N VAL A 313 19.82 -4.31 13.14
CA VAL A 313 19.47 -4.02 11.74
C VAL A 313 18.09 -3.36 11.62
N VAL A 314 17.81 -2.78 10.45
CA VAL A 314 16.52 -2.09 10.19
C VAL A 314 15.29 -2.97 10.43
N ASP A 315 15.31 -4.24 10.04
CA ASP A 315 14.13 -5.11 10.20
C ASP A 315 13.85 -5.46 11.66
N GLU A 316 14.91 -5.69 12.42
CA GLU A 316 14.83 -5.87 13.87
C GLU A 316 14.27 -4.63 14.55
N LEU A 317 14.81 -3.46 14.17
CA LEU A 317 14.33 -2.18 14.66
C LEU A 317 12.83 -2.00 14.35
N LYS A 318 12.41 -2.28 13.11
CA LYS A 318 11.02 -2.17 12.68
C LYS A 318 10.09 -3.02 13.56
N LYS A 319 10.38 -4.33 13.67
CA LYS A 319 9.55 -5.26 14.45
C LYS A 319 9.50 -4.90 15.93
N TYR A 320 10.63 -4.45 16.47
CA TYR A 320 10.71 -4.00 17.85
C TYR A 320 9.81 -2.78 18.08
N LEU A 321 9.93 -1.75 17.23
CA LEU A 321 9.16 -0.51 17.38
C LEU A 321 7.65 -0.72 17.19
N GLU A 322 7.23 -1.47 16.18
CA GLU A 322 5.81 -1.78 15.92
C GLU A 322 5.14 -2.44 17.13
N LYS A 323 5.90 -3.27 17.86
CA LYS A 323 5.42 -3.98 19.03
C LYS A 323 5.49 -3.11 20.30
N GLU A 324 6.67 -2.59 20.62
CA GLU A 324 6.95 -2.03 21.95
C GLU A 324 6.36 -0.62 22.14
N VAL A 325 6.22 0.17 21.07
CA VAL A 325 5.57 1.49 21.14
C VAL A 325 4.10 1.33 21.53
N LEU A 326 3.34 0.48 20.81
CA LEU A 326 1.94 0.20 21.13
C LEU A 326 1.77 -0.42 22.52
N ALA A 327 2.61 -1.40 22.86
CA ALA A 327 2.55 -2.07 24.14
C ALA A 327 2.78 -1.10 25.32
N THR A 328 3.65 -0.12 25.14
CA THR A 328 3.93 0.89 26.16
C THR A 328 2.87 1.99 26.18
N ALA A 329 2.40 2.46 25.00
CA ALA A 329 1.29 3.41 24.87
C ALA A 329 0.05 2.92 25.64
N ARG A 330 -0.31 1.64 25.49
CA ARG A 330 -1.43 1.03 26.23
C ARG A 330 -1.30 1.10 27.75
N LYS A 331 -0.07 0.99 28.26
CA LYS A 331 0.23 1.00 29.70
C LYS A 331 0.16 2.41 30.29
N ILE A 332 0.67 3.40 29.56
CA ILE A 332 0.84 4.78 30.09
C ILE A 332 -0.27 5.75 29.65
N GLY A 333 -0.93 5.48 28.53
CA GLY A 333 -1.97 6.33 27.97
C GLY A 333 -3.18 6.38 28.90
N LYS A 334 -3.79 7.56 29.01
CA LYS A 334 -4.97 7.82 29.85
C LYS A 334 -6.24 7.86 29.01
N THR A 335 -6.18 8.40 27.79
CA THR A 335 -7.30 8.39 26.84
C THR A 335 -7.25 7.19 25.91
N ARG A 336 -8.31 7.02 25.11
CA ARG A 336 -8.31 6.02 24.03
C ARG A 336 -7.23 6.38 23.00
N GLU A 337 -7.22 7.61 22.49
CA GLU A 337 -6.25 8.03 21.47
C GLU A 337 -4.80 7.82 21.94
N GLU A 338 -4.50 8.15 23.21
CA GLU A 338 -3.17 7.94 23.78
C GLU A 338 -2.78 6.46 23.84
N LYS A 339 -3.71 5.56 24.15
CA LYS A 339 -3.45 4.10 24.23
C LYS A 339 -3.33 3.43 22.86
N GLU A 340 -3.82 4.09 21.81
CA GLU A 340 -3.79 3.58 20.43
C GLU A 340 -2.56 4.08 19.65
N GLN A 341 -1.68 4.88 20.28
CA GLN A 341 -0.47 5.40 19.63
C GLN A 341 0.47 4.27 19.15
N THR A 342 0.78 4.27 17.85
CA THR A 342 1.70 3.35 17.18
C THR A 342 2.81 4.11 16.45
N ALA A 343 3.93 3.45 16.19
CA ALA A 343 4.96 3.96 15.28
C ALA A 343 4.69 3.46 13.85
N SER A 344 5.10 4.25 12.85
CA SER A 344 4.95 3.90 11.44
C SER A 344 6.33 3.84 10.77
N ILE A 345 6.71 2.66 10.26
CA ILE A 345 8.05 2.40 9.72
C ILE A 345 7.96 2.06 8.23
N TRP A 346 8.55 2.94 7.41
CA TRP A 346 8.56 2.87 5.96
C TRP A 346 9.95 2.54 5.46
N GLY A 347 10.03 1.64 4.49
CA GLY A 347 11.29 1.31 3.81
C GLY A 347 11.10 0.16 2.84
N SER A 348 11.97 0.08 1.83
CA SER A 348 12.05 -1.08 0.95
C SER A 348 12.77 -2.23 1.62
N ARG A 349 12.58 -3.47 1.16
CA ARG A 349 13.32 -4.62 1.71
C ARG A 349 14.85 -4.39 1.62
N GLN A 350 15.31 -3.76 0.53
CA GLN A 350 16.69 -3.27 0.29
C GLN A 350 17.22 -2.26 1.33
N SER A 351 16.41 -1.89 2.33
CA SER A 351 16.82 -1.08 3.48
C SER A 351 17.36 -1.93 4.64
N HIS A 352 17.58 -3.23 4.44
CA HIS A 352 18.14 -4.13 5.45
C HIS A 352 19.65 -3.90 5.67
N PHE A 353 20.03 -2.85 6.40
CA PHE A 353 21.41 -2.55 6.81
C PHE A 353 21.58 -2.49 8.34
N ALA A 354 22.81 -2.69 8.81
CA ALA A 354 23.18 -2.54 10.21
C ALA A 354 23.22 -1.06 10.59
N ILE A 355 22.59 -0.73 11.72
CA ILE A 355 22.47 0.63 12.24
C ILE A 355 23.49 0.86 13.36
N THR A 356 23.62 -0.09 14.29
CA THR A 356 24.48 0.03 15.48
C THR A 356 24.86 -1.36 15.99
N ARG A 357 25.74 -1.41 16.99
CA ARG A 357 26.18 -2.65 17.66
C ARG A 357 25.47 -2.86 18.99
N ASN A 358 25.22 -4.11 19.31
CA ASN A 358 24.84 -4.57 20.65
C ASN A 358 26.11 -4.98 21.43
N PRO A 359 26.58 -4.18 22.40
CA PRO A 359 27.82 -4.47 23.13
C PRO A 359 27.76 -5.77 23.95
N ALA A 360 26.57 -6.24 24.33
CA ALA A 360 26.41 -7.47 25.09
C ALA A 360 26.77 -8.73 24.27
N VAL A 361 26.73 -8.64 22.94
CA VAL A 361 26.91 -9.77 22.02
C VAL A 361 28.13 -9.58 21.12
N SER A 362 28.37 -8.35 20.64
CA SER A 362 29.40 -8.04 19.64
C SER A 362 30.83 -8.40 20.07
N ALA A 363 31.17 -8.33 21.36
CA ALA A 363 32.51 -8.71 21.85
C ALA A 363 32.86 -10.18 21.53
N LYS A 364 31.89 -11.09 21.69
CA LYS A 364 32.06 -12.52 21.39
C LYS A 364 32.16 -12.78 19.88
N VAL A 365 31.45 -11.98 19.08
CA VAL A 365 31.49 -12.05 17.62
C VAL A 365 32.82 -11.53 17.08
N ASP A 366 33.31 -10.41 17.60
CA ASP A 366 34.62 -9.83 17.25
C ASP A 366 35.77 -10.79 17.61
N GLU A 367 35.73 -11.42 18.80
CA GLU A 367 36.71 -12.44 19.19
C GLU A 367 36.73 -13.62 18.20
N ARG A 368 35.54 -14.10 17.81
CA ARG A 368 35.41 -15.19 16.84
C ARG A 368 35.96 -14.80 15.47
N LEU A 369 35.67 -13.59 14.98
CA LEU A 369 36.20 -13.08 13.72
C LEU A 369 37.73 -12.98 13.77
N GLN A 370 38.32 -12.49 14.86
CA GLN A 370 39.78 -12.45 15.03
C GLN A 370 40.42 -13.83 15.01
N LYS A 371 39.79 -14.84 15.63
CA LYS A 371 40.25 -16.24 15.55
C LYS A 371 40.17 -16.76 14.12
N PHE A 372 39.05 -16.51 13.43
CA PHE A 372 38.83 -16.92 12.04
C PHE A 372 39.84 -16.30 11.06
N GLU A 373 40.16 -15.01 11.20
CA GLU A 373 41.09 -14.30 10.29
C GLU A 373 42.51 -14.88 10.29
N LYS A 374 42.93 -15.46 11.42
CA LYS A 374 44.24 -16.09 11.60
C LYS A 374 44.35 -17.45 10.89
N LEU A 375 43.24 -18.04 10.45
CA LEU A 375 43.24 -19.32 9.74
C LEU A 375 43.80 -19.17 8.32
N ASP A 376 44.53 -20.19 7.86
CA ASP A 376 45.05 -20.26 6.50
C ASP A 376 43.99 -20.82 5.54
N LEU A 377 43.31 -19.92 4.83
CA LEU A 377 42.14 -20.20 4.00
C LEU A 377 42.25 -19.40 2.69
N ALA A 378 41.68 -19.96 1.61
CA ALA A 378 41.55 -19.26 0.33
C ALA A 378 40.75 -17.95 0.48
N ALA A 379 41.06 -16.95 -0.36
CA ALA A 379 40.47 -15.61 -0.26
C ALA A 379 38.93 -15.62 -0.32
N GLU A 380 38.35 -16.47 -1.18
CA GLU A 380 36.90 -16.64 -1.32
C GLU A 380 36.25 -17.15 -0.03
N ILE A 381 36.86 -18.17 0.61
CA ILE A 381 36.40 -18.75 1.88
C ILE A 381 36.56 -17.74 3.01
N LYS A 382 37.66 -16.96 3.03
CA LYS A 382 37.82 -15.86 4.00
C LYS A 382 36.73 -14.81 3.85
N SER A 383 36.43 -14.40 2.63
CA SER A 383 35.37 -13.41 2.35
C SER A 383 33.99 -13.93 2.75
N GLU A 384 33.66 -15.16 2.37
CA GLU A 384 32.39 -15.82 2.74
C GLU A 384 32.25 -15.97 4.25
N GLY A 385 33.30 -16.46 4.92
CA GLY A 385 33.32 -16.64 6.37
C GLY A 385 33.20 -15.33 7.13
N LYS A 386 33.90 -14.26 6.70
CA LYS A 386 33.73 -12.92 7.29
C LYS A 386 32.28 -12.47 7.21
N ARG A 387 31.65 -12.55 6.03
CA ARG A 387 30.26 -12.16 5.81
C ARG A 387 29.29 -12.95 6.69
N LEU A 388 29.43 -14.28 6.75
CA LEU A 388 28.53 -15.15 7.51
C LEU A 388 28.72 -15.04 9.03
N LEU A 389 29.96 -14.85 9.50
CA LEU A 389 30.24 -14.72 10.93
C LEU A 389 29.87 -13.33 11.47
N SER A 390 29.91 -12.29 10.62
CA SER A 390 29.60 -10.92 11.02
C SER A 390 28.11 -10.58 11.07
N ARG A 391 27.24 -11.39 10.44
CA ARG A 391 25.80 -11.11 10.32
C ARG A 391 24.99 -12.40 10.16
N MET A 392 23.80 -12.46 10.74
CA MET A 392 22.84 -13.55 10.56
C MET A 392 22.27 -13.55 9.13
N PRO A 393 22.42 -14.64 8.35
CA PRO A 393 21.79 -14.77 7.05
C PRO A 393 20.28 -15.01 7.15
N SER A 394 19.51 -14.49 6.19
CA SER A 394 18.06 -14.71 6.09
C SER A 394 17.73 -16.16 5.69
N LEU A 395 18.52 -16.75 4.78
CA LEU A 395 18.29 -18.09 4.25
C LEU A 395 18.76 -19.18 5.22
N LYS A 396 17.95 -20.23 5.37
CA LYS A 396 18.24 -21.39 6.23
C LYS A 396 19.53 -22.08 5.82
N ALA A 397 19.75 -22.31 4.52
CA ALA A 397 20.97 -22.96 4.03
C ALA A 397 22.24 -22.15 4.38
N GLN A 398 22.17 -20.82 4.25
CA GLN A 398 23.28 -19.94 4.63
C GLN A 398 23.50 -19.91 6.15
N ARG A 399 22.44 -20.03 6.96
CA ARG A 399 22.55 -20.18 8.43
C ARG A 399 23.24 -21.49 8.83
N GLU A 400 22.94 -22.60 8.15
CA GLU A 400 23.67 -23.86 8.38
C GLU A 400 25.14 -23.75 7.97
N LEU A 401 25.44 -23.11 6.84
CA LEU A 401 26.82 -22.84 6.45
C LEU A 401 27.55 -21.95 7.46
N ARG A 402 26.89 -20.91 7.99
CA ARG A 402 27.42 -20.07 9.07
C ARG A 402 27.80 -20.89 10.31
N LYS A 403 26.99 -21.87 10.72
CA LYS A 403 27.31 -22.73 11.87
C LYS A 403 28.62 -23.50 11.68
N GLU A 404 28.90 -23.98 10.47
CA GLU A 404 30.18 -24.65 10.18
C GLU A 404 31.36 -23.68 10.29
N TYR A 405 31.20 -22.43 9.82
CA TYR A 405 32.19 -21.38 10.03
C TYR A 405 32.39 -21.05 11.51
N GLN A 406 31.32 -21.02 12.32
CA GLN A 406 31.44 -20.80 13.77
C GLN A 406 32.23 -21.92 14.42
N LYS A 407 31.91 -23.19 14.09
CA LYS A 407 32.64 -24.34 14.65
C LYS A 407 34.11 -24.32 14.29
N LEU A 408 34.45 -23.97 13.04
CA LEU A 408 35.84 -23.81 12.58
C LEU A 408 36.55 -22.69 13.36
N ALA A 409 35.93 -21.52 13.50
CA ALA A 409 36.50 -20.38 14.22
C ALA A 409 36.67 -20.66 15.72
N ASP A 410 35.75 -21.43 16.31
CA ASP A 410 35.77 -21.82 17.73
C ASP A 410 36.72 -23.02 17.99
N GLY A 411 37.32 -23.59 16.95
CA GLY A 411 38.26 -24.73 17.06
C GLY A 411 37.59 -26.09 17.29
N SER A 412 36.26 -26.16 17.20
CA SER A 412 35.47 -27.39 17.40
C SER A 412 35.33 -28.24 16.13
N LEU A 413 35.79 -27.73 14.98
CA LEU A 413 35.80 -28.43 13.69
C LEU A 413 37.18 -28.28 13.03
N SER A 414 37.77 -29.38 12.58
CA SER A 414 39.04 -29.37 11.86
C SER A 414 38.88 -28.74 10.47
N LEU A 415 39.98 -28.25 9.89
CA LEU A 415 39.96 -27.63 8.57
C LEU A 415 39.50 -28.61 7.47
N ASP A 416 39.91 -29.88 7.53
CA ASP A 416 39.51 -30.88 6.55
C ASP A 416 38.04 -31.26 6.67
N SER A 417 37.53 -31.42 7.90
CA SER A 417 36.11 -31.66 8.14
C SER A 417 35.25 -30.47 7.71
N PHE A 418 35.71 -29.23 7.96
CA PHE A 418 35.07 -28.02 7.48
C PHE A 418 35.03 -27.94 5.95
N ARG A 419 36.14 -28.24 5.26
CA ARG A 419 36.16 -28.25 3.79
C ARG A 419 35.15 -29.25 3.22
N ALA A 420 35.06 -30.44 3.81
CA ALA A 420 34.10 -31.45 3.40
C ALA A 420 32.64 -31.03 3.67
N SER A 421 32.33 -30.50 4.86
CA SER A 421 30.96 -30.06 5.19
C SER A 421 30.53 -28.83 4.38
N ARG A 422 31.42 -27.85 4.21
CA ARG A 422 31.20 -26.68 3.33
C ARG A 422 30.92 -27.11 1.90
N ALA A 423 31.74 -27.99 1.32
CA ALA A 423 31.55 -28.44 -0.06
C ALA A 423 30.15 -29.07 -0.25
N LYS A 424 29.72 -29.90 0.70
CA LYS A 424 28.38 -30.49 0.69
C LYS A 424 27.26 -29.44 0.77
N LEU A 425 27.38 -28.45 1.65
CA LEU A 425 26.37 -27.39 1.81
C LEU A 425 26.31 -26.46 0.59
N VAL A 426 27.46 -26.08 0.03
CA VAL A 426 27.53 -25.26 -1.18
C VAL A 426 26.93 -25.98 -2.38
N GLU A 427 27.20 -27.28 -2.52
CA GLU A 427 26.59 -28.08 -3.59
C GLU A 427 25.06 -28.15 -3.45
N GLN A 428 24.55 -28.30 -2.22
CA GLN A 428 23.10 -28.29 -1.95
C GLN A 428 22.41 -26.95 -2.25
N MET A 429 23.16 -25.85 -2.33
CA MET A 429 22.64 -24.53 -2.68
C MET A 429 22.67 -24.26 -4.19
N LYS A 430 23.25 -25.14 -5.02
CA LYS A 430 23.16 -24.99 -6.47
C LYS A 430 21.77 -25.37 -6.95
N LEU A 431 21.32 -24.65 -7.99
CA LEU A 431 20.10 -25.00 -8.70
C LEU A 431 20.44 -25.92 -9.87
N ASP A 432 19.64 -26.97 -10.05
CA ASP A 432 19.77 -27.86 -11.20
C ASP A 432 19.35 -27.15 -12.50
N ALA A 433 20.02 -27.48 -13.61
CA ALA A 433 19.75 -26.85 -14.91
C ALA A 433 18.30 -27.08 -15.39
N GLU A 434 17.72 -28.24 -15.08
CA GLU A 434 16.33 -28.58 -15.41
C GLU A 434 15.33 -27.68 -14.68
N ASP A 435 15.59 -27.35 -13.41
CA ASP A 435 14.76 -26.43 -12.63
C ASP A 435 14.85 -25.00 -13.18
N ALA A 436 16.05 -24.55 -13.56
CA ALA A 436 16.27 -23.25 -14.19
C ALA A 436 15.54 -23.15 -15.55
N GLU A 437 15.63 -24.19 -16.37
CA GLU A 437 14.94 -24.28 -17.65
C GLU A 437 13.40 -24.30 -17.46
N SER A 438 12.91 -25.06 -16.49
CA SER A 438 11.49 -25.11 -16.13
C SER A 438 10.95 -23.74 -15.73
N PHE A 439 11.69 -23.00 -14.90
CA PHE A 439 11.38 -21.61 -14.55
C PHE A 439 11.32 -20.72 -15.79
N ALA A 440 12.35 -20.73 -16.64
CA ALA A 440 12.41 -19.88 -17.82
C ALA A 440 11.29 -20.17 -18.81
N ARG A 441 10.95 -21.45 -19.02
CA ARG A 441 9.83 -21.88 -19.87
C ARG A 441 8.49 -21.33 -19.36
N LYS A 442 8.25 -21.39 -18.04
CA LYS A 442 7.05 -20.83 -17.42
C LYS A 442 7.00 -19.32 -17.56
N ALA A 443 8.09 -18.61 -17.27
CA ALA A 443 8.17 -17.16 -17.40
C ALA A 443 7.87 -16.70 -18.85
N ILE A 444 8.47 -17.35 -19.85
CA ILE A 444 8.19 -17.04 -21.27
C ILE A 444 6.74 -17.35 -21.63
N ALA A 445 6.17 -18.47 -21.18
CA ALA A 445 4.76 -18.78 -21.44
C ALA A 445 3.83 -17.68 -20.86
N GLY A 446 4.15 -17.17 -19.67
CA GLY A 446 3.42 -16.06 -19.05
C GLY A 446 3.53 -14.76 -19.85
N ILE A 447 4.74 -14.40 -20.28
CA ILE A 447 5.00 -13.23 -21.16
C ILE A 447 4.20 -13.33 -22.46
N GLU A 448 4.17 -14.51 -23.09
CA GLU A 448 3.45 -14.74 -24.34
C GLU A 448 1.94 -14.64 -24.16
N GLN A 449 1.40 -15.16 -23.06
CA GLN A 449 -0.02 -15.05 -22.73
C GLN A 449 -0.42 -13.59 -22.48
N VAL A 450 0.40 -12.84 -21.74
CA VAL A 450 0.17 -11.41 -21.47
C VAL A 450 0.22 -10.60 -22.76
N GLN A 451 1.27 -10.74 -23.59
CA GLN A 451 1.39 -9.98 -24.84
C GLN A 451 0.21 -10.19 -25.79
N ARG A 452 -0.32 -11.42 -25.86
CA ARG A 452 -1.44 -11.78 -26.73
C ARG A 452 -2.74 -11.07 -26.35
N ILE A 453 -3.01 -10.92 -25.06
CA ILE A 453 -4.33 -10.53 -24.55
C ILE A 453 -4.35 -9.08 -24.02
N TYR A 454 -3.21 -8.55 -23.61
CA TYR A 454 -3.13 -7.23 -23.01
C TYR A 454 -3.66 -6.14 -23.96
N VAL A 455 -4.37 -5.17 -23.39
CA VAL A 455 -5.05 -4.10 -24.13
C VAL A 455 -4.08 -3.21 -24.93
N LYS A 456 -2.79 -3.19 -24.58
CA LYS A 456 -1.72 -2.49 -25.32
C LYS A 456 -0.74 -3.49 -25.95
N GLU A 457 -0.08 -3.08 -27.03
CA GLU A 457 1.03 -3.84 -27.60
C GLU A 457 2.25 -3.81 -26.68
N MET A 458 2.92 -4.96 -26.55
CA MET A 458 4.05 -5.14 -25.65
C MET A 458 5.22 -5.80 -26.37
N VAL A 459 6.45 -5.44 -25.99
CA VAL A 459 7.68 -6.06 -26.50
C VAL A 459 8.16 -7.13 -25.52
N LYS A 460 8.20 -8.41 -25.95
CA LYS A 460 8.57 -9.53 -25.07
C LYS A 460 9.92 -9.34 -24.36
N GLY A 461 10.91 -8.81 -25.08
CA GLY A 461 12.24 -8.61 -24.52
C GLY A 461 12.28 -7.58 -23.38
N GLU A 462 11.48 -6.51 -23.47
CA GLU A 462 11.31 -5.57 -22.35
C GLU A 462 10.63 -6.24 -21.15
N MET A 463 9.63 -7.07 -21.41
CA MET A 463 8.95 -7.84 -20.36
C MET A 463 9.90 -8.80 -19.63
N VAL A 464 10.85 -9.44 -20.34
CA VAL A 464 11.94 -10.23 -19.73
C VAL A 464 12.84 -9.35 -18.87
N ALA A 465 13.15 -8.14 -19.33
CA ALA A 465 13.97 -7.21 -18.54
C ALA A 465 13.26 -6.77 -17.26
N TRP A 466 11.97 -6.48 -17.31
CA TRP A 466 11.16 -6.17 -16.12
C TRP A 466 11.08 -7.35 -15.16
N ALA A 467 10.88 -8.56 -15.68
CA ALA A 467 10.87 -9.80 -14.90
C ALA A 467 12.19 -9.99 -14.13
N ILE A 468 13.34 -9.95 -14.82
CA ILE A 468 14.65 -10.16 -14.20
C ILE A 468 14.99 -9.04 -13.22
N LYS A 469 14.82 -7.76 -13.63
CA LYS A 469 15.09 -6.62 -12.75
C LYS A 469 14.22 -6.67 -11.50
N GLY A 470 12.94 -6.99 -11.65
CA GLY A 470 12.02 -7.09 -10.53
C GLY A 470 12.31 -8.28 -9.62
N MET A 471 12.69 -9.44 -10.15
CA MET A 471 13.10 -10.58 -9.33
C MET A 471 14.33 -10.29 -8.48
N TYR A 472 15.39 -9.75 -9.09
CA TYR A 472 16.59 -9.36 -8.34
C TYR A 472 16.30 -8.22 -7.36
N ARG A 473 15.41 -7.29 -7.72
CA ARG A 473 14.96 -6.23 -6.82
C ARG A 473 14.21 -6.78 -5.61
N GLU A 474 13.24 -7.68 -5.81
CA GLU A 474 12.42 -8.27 -4.74
C GLU A 474 13.24 -9.14 -3.78
N LEU A 475 14.28 -9.81 -4.31
CA LEU A 475 15.24 -10.62 -3.54
C LEU A 475 16.41 -9.82 -2.99
N GLU A 476 16.52 -8.54 -3.37
CA GLU A 476 17.61 -7.64 -2.99
C GLU A 476 19.01 -8.09 -3.41
N GLU A 477 19.10 -8.84 -4.50
CA GLU A 477 20.38 -9.31 -5.03
C GLU A 477 20.86 -8.37 -6.15
N PRO A 478 22.17 -8.11 -6.27
CA PRO A 478 22.70 -7.38 -7.41
C PRO A 478 22.56 -8.24 -8.68
N ILE A 479 22.12 -7.62 -9.77
CA ILE A 479 22.11 -8.28 -11.09
C ILE A 479 23.58 -8.45 -11.54
N PRO A 480 24.01 -9.66 -11.92
CA PRO A 480 25.36 -9.87 -12.48
C PRO A 480 25.63 -8.98 -13.68
N ASP A 481 26.83 -8.41 -13.79
CA ASP A 481 27.21 -7.47 -14.86
C ASP A 481 26.95 -8.01 -16.27
N GLU A 482 27.18 -9.32 -16.47
CA GLU A 482 26.91 -9.99 -17.75
C GLU A 482 25.41 -9.96 -18.12
N ILE A 483 24.54 -10.20 -17.13
CA ILE A 483 23.08 -10.15 -17.30
C ILE A 483 22.65 -8.69 -17.49
N ALA A 484 23.14 -7.77 -16.65
CA ALA A 484 22.81 -6.35 -16.70
C ALA A 484 23.10 -5.74 -18.09
N LYS A 485 24.25 -6.06 -18.68
CA LYS A 485 24.63 -5.59 -20.02
C LYS A 485 23.69 -6.09 -21.12
N GLN A 486 23.23 -7.34 -21.03
CA GLN A 486 22.28 -7.89 -22.03
C GLN A 486 20.89 -7.25 -21.91
N LEU A 487 20.50 -6.83 -20.70
CA LEU A 487 19.24 -6.15 -20.46
C LEU A 487 19.19 -4.73 -21.05
N GLU A 488 20.32 -4.10 -21.36
CA GLU A 488 20.35 -2.79 -22.03
C GLU A 488 19.79 -2.84 -23.47
N SER A 489 19.95 -3.98 -24.15
CA SER A 489 19.44 -4.22 -25.51
C SER A 489 18.17 -5.09 -25.53
N ALA A 490 17.37 -5.03 -24.46
CA ALA A 490 16.23 -5.93 -24.25
C ALA A 490 15.23 -5.98 -25.41
N LYS A 491 14.96 -4.85 -26.08
CA LYS A 491 13.99 -4.74 -27.19
C LYS A 491 14.30 -5.64 -28.39
N GLU A 492 15.57 -5.98 -28.59
CA GLU A 492 16.06 -6.71 -29.76
C GLU A 492 16.26 -8.21 -29.50
N LEU A 493 15.96 -8.67 -28.28
CA LEU A 493 16.22 -10.04 -27.86
C LEU A 493 15.34 -11.05 -28.62
N LYS A 494 15.99 -12.07 -29.20
CA LYS A 494 15.30 -13.24 -29.76
C LYS A 494 14.82 -14.17 -28.65
N ARG A 495 13.83 -15.00 -28.96
CA ARG A 495 13.23 -15.96 -28.00
C ARG A 495 14.26 -16.87 -27.33
N SER A 496 15.24 -17.38 -28.06
CA SER A 496 16.30 -18.23 -27.49
C SER A 496 17.19 -17.47 -26.49
N THR A 497 17.53 -16.22 -26.79
CA THR A 497 18.33 -15.36 -25.90
C THR A 497 17.54 -14.99 -24.65
N MET A 498 16.24 -14.74 -24.78
CA MET A 498 15.36 -14.49 -23.63
C MET A 498 15.30 -15.68 -22.67
N MET A 499 15.20 -16.91 -23.20
CA MET A 499 15.25 -18.15 -22.41
C MET A 499 16.58 -18.28 -21.65
N ASP A 500 17.71 -18.20 -22.38
CA ASP A 500 19.06 -18.29 -21.80
C ASP A 500 19.30 -17.26 -20.69
N LEU A 501 18.79 -16.04 -20.86
CA LEU A 501 18.95 -14.97 -19.88
C LEU A 501 18.15 -15.25 -18.58
N LEU A 502 16.93 -15.76 -18.70
CA LEU A 502 16.10 -16.17 -17.55
C LEU A 502 16.72 -17.35 -16.81
N GLU A 503 17.24 -18.35 -17.53
CA GLU A 503 17.95 -19.50 -16.95
C GLU A 503 19.18 -19.04 -16.17
N LYS A 504 20.06 -18.25 -16.79
CA LYS A 504 21.26 -17.70 -16.15
C LYS A 504 20.94 -16.87 -14.92
N ALA A 505 19.92 -16.01 -15.01
CA ALA A 505 19.42 -15.22 -13.89
C ALA A 505 19.00 -16.13 -12.72
N ARG A 506 18.21 -17.17 -12.99
CA ARG A 506 17.69 -18.08 -11.96
C ARG A 506 18.78 -18.98 -11.38
N MET A 507 19.72 -19.46 -12.20
CA MET A 507 20.88 -20.26 -11.76
C MET A 507 21.79 -19.47 -10.83
N HIS A 508 22.02 -18.17 -11.12
CA HIS A 508 22.86 -17.32 -10.28
C HIS A 508 22.31 -17.19 -8.84
N LEU A 509 20.98 -17.16 -8.69
CA LEU A 509 20.32 -17.10 -7.39
C LEU A 509 20.40 -18.42 -6.60
N GLY A 510 20.68 -19.55 -7.27
CA GLY A 510 20.80 -20.86 -6.65
C GLY A 510 19.48 -21.39 -6.06
N LYS A 511 19.56 -22.47 -5.30
CA LYS A 511 18.42 -23.04 -4.58
C LYS A 511 18.13 -22.25 -3.30
N ARG A 512 16.90 -21.76 -3.16
CA ARG A 512 16.45 -20.93 -2.04
C ARG A 512 14.99 -21.22 -1.70
N GLU A 513 14.67 -21.31 -0.41
CA GLU A 513 13.32 -21.62 0.08
C GLU A 513 12.27 -20.52 -0.24
N ASP A 514 12.73 -19.30 -0.50
CA ASP A 514 11.92 -18.15 -0.91
C ASP A 514 11.59 -18.16 -2.41
N LEU A 515 12.24 -19.04 -3.20
CA LEU A 515 12.01 -19.23 -4.64
C LEU A 515 11.39 -20.57 -5.02
N GLU A 516 11.31 -21.51 -4.08
CA GLU A 516 10.69 -22.83 -4.30
C GLU A 516 9.17 -22.76 -4.55
N ASN A 517 8.61 -23.84 -5.10
CA ASN A 517 7.17 -24.00 -5.36
C ASN A 517 6.58 -22.90 -6.28
N ASN A 518 7.26 -22.59 -7.38
CA ASN A 518 6.88 -21.53 -8.35
C ASN A 518 6.84 -20.11 -7.77
N LYS A 519 7.44 -19.86 -6.60
CA LYS A 519 7.58 -18.49 -6.08
C LYS A 519 8.45 -17.63 -6.97
N ASP A 520 9.50 -18.19 -7.57
CA ASP A 520 10.28 -17.54 -8.62
C ASP A 520 9.41 -17.07 -9.80
N VAL A 521 8.53 -17.92 -10.32
CA VAL A 521 7.56 -17.57 -11.38
C VAL A 521 6.60 -16.48 -10.89
N THR A 522 6.10 -16.60 -9.67
CA THR A 522 5.19 -15.60 -9.07
C THR A 522 5.85 -14.23 -9.00
N ILE A 523 7.10 -14.16 -8.54
CA ILE A 523 7.90 -12.94 -8.42
C ILE A 523 8.09 -12.29 -9.79
N VAL A 524 8.54 -13.03 -10.81
CA VAL A 524 8.76 -12.45 -12.14
C VAL A 524 7.46 -12.00 -12.81
N MET A 525 6.38 -12.77 -12.67
CA MET A 525 5.09 -12.43 -13.26
C MET A 525 4.49 -11.18 -12.63
N ARG A 526 4.53 -11.06 -11.29
CA ARG A 526 4.09 -9.84 -10.59
C ARG A 526 4.94 -8.64 -10.92
N SER A 527 6.27 -8.80 -10.83
CA SER A 527 7.24 -7.75 -11.13
C SER A 527 7.05 -7.15 -12.53
N MET A 528 6.83 -8.01 -13.52
CA MET A 528 6.56 -7.61 -14.90
C MET A 528 5.20 -6.89 -15.05
N MET A 529 4.19 -7.25 -14.26
CA MET A 529 2.82 -6.75 -14.44
C MET A 529 2.51 -5.48 -13.64
N GLU A 530 2.83 -5.47 -12.34
CA GLU A 530 2.29 -4.50 -11.37
C GLU A 530 2.96 -3.11 -11.45
N GLY A 531 4.16 -3.00 -12.02
CA GLY A 531 4.84 -1.71 -12.28
C GLY A 531 4.81 -1.25 -13.75
N ASN A 532 4.57 -2.15 -14.71
CA ASN A 532 4.85 -1.86 -16.12
C ASN A 532 3.63 -1.96 -17.06
N LEU A 533 2.49 -2.50 -16.59
CA LEU A 533 1.27 -2.61 -17.39
C LEU A 533 0.24 -1.55 -16.99
N ASP A 534 -0.57 -1.88 -15.98
CA ASP A 534 -1.57 -1.00 -15.38
C ASP A 534 -1.87 -1.49 -13.95
N PRO A 535 -2.43 -0.64 -13.08
CA PRO A 535 -2.70 -0.98 -11.67
C PRO A 535 -3.76 -2.07 -11.48
N TYR A 536 -4.35 -2.64 -12.54
CA TYR A 536 -5.41 -3.64 -12.46
C TYR A 536 -4.98 -5.03 -12.93
N SER A 537 -3.79 -5.14 -13.50
CA SER A 537 -3.20 -6.37 -14.04
C SER A 537 -2.26 -7.00 -13.01
N THR A 538 -2.48 -8.27 -12.67
CA THR A 538 -1.71 -8.97 -11.63
C THR A 538 -1.71 -10.48 -11.86
N TYR A 539 -0.88 -11.18 -11.08
CA TYR A 539 -0.73 -12.63 -11.07
C TYR A 539 -1.13 -13.20 -9.70
N TYR A 540 -1.98 -14.23 -9.72
CA TYR A 540 -2.39 -14.98 -8.53
C TYR A 540 -1.70 -16.34 -8.53
N SER A 541 -0.80 -16.57 -7.57
CA SER A 541 -0.21 -17.89 -7.37
C SER A 541 -1.27 -18.89 -6.91
N LYS A 542 -0.95 -20.17 -6.93
CA LYS A 542 -1.83 -21.25 -6.47
C LYS A 542 -2.37 -21.00 -5.05
N GLU A 543 -1.53 -20.46 -4.18
CA GLU A 543 -1.87 -20.13 -2.79
C GLU A 543 -2.84 -18.94 -2.71
N ASP A 544 -2.73 -17.98 -3.64
CA ASP A 544 -3.56 -16.78 -3.66
C ASP A 544 -4.91 -16.99 -4.33
N ILE A 545 -5.07 -18.04 -5.14
CA ILE A 545 -6.32 -18.32 -5.89
C ILE A 545 -7.52 -18.40 -4.95
N ARG A 546 -7.42 -19.12 -3.83
CA ARG A 546 -8.55 -19.28 -2.89
C ARG A 546 -9.00 -17.94 -2.29
N GLU A 547 -8.03 -17.11 -1.88
CA GLU A 547 -8.30 -15.79 -1.34
C GLU A 547 -8.93 -14.89 -2.41
N MET A 548 -8.40 -14.93 -3.64
CA MET A 548 -8.92 -14.19 -4.79
C MET A 548 -10.35 -14.63 -5.17
N GLU A 549 -10.64 -15.92 -5.25
CA GLU A 549 -11.96 -16.45 -5.59
C GLU A 549 -13.01 -16.11 -4.52
N SER A 550 -12.61 -16.19 -3.24
CA SER A 550 -13.47 -15.78 -2.13
C SER A 550 -13.80 -14.29 -2.21
N GLN A 551 -12.81 -13.43 -2.48
CA GLN A 551 -13.03 -11.98 -2.65
C GLN A 551 -13.95 -11.68 -3.83
N MET A 552 -13.71 -12.35 -4.97
CA MET A 552 -14.44 -12.09 -6.21
C MET A 552 -15.89 -12.55 -6.19
N SER A 553 -16.21 -13.63 -5.49
CA SER A 553 -17.59 -14.11 -5.46
C SER A 553 -18.55 -13.19 -4.68
N GLY A 554 -18.03 -12.22 -3.91
CA GLY A 554 -18.81 -11.42 -2.96
C GLY A 554 -19.53 -12.26 -1.90
N ARG A 555 -19.19 -13.55 -1.82
CA ARG A 555 -19.84 -14.59 -1.01
C ARG A 555 -18.76 -15.28 -0.20
N PHE A 556 -18.71 -14.98 1.07
CA PHE A 556 -17.83 -15.69 1.98
C PHE A 556 -18.64 -16.74 2.75
N THR A 557 -17.95 -17.81 3.11
CA THR A 557 -18.52 -18.85 3.98
C THR A 557 -17.95 -18.66 5.38
N GLY A 558 -18.81 -18.26 6.30
CA GLY A 558 -18.41 -17.89 7.65
C GLY A 558 -19.61 -17.60 8.52
N ILE A 559 -19.42 -16.73 9.51
CA ILE A 559 -20.45 -16.40 10.50
C ILE A 559 -21.19 -15.09 10.17
N GLY A 560 -20.69 -14.29 9.23
CA GLY A 560 -21.33 -13.04 8.79
C GLY A 560 -21.26 -11.91 9.80
N VAL A 561 -20.04 -11.49 10.10
CA VAL A 561 -19.73 -10.39 11.02
C VAL A 561 -18.64 -9.51 10.42
N GLN A 562 -18.75 -8.19 10.59
CA GLN A 562 -17.66 -7.25 10.32
C GLN A 562 -16.89 -7.03 11.63
N ILE A 563 -15.56 -7.13 11.57
CA ILE A 563 -14.68 -6.95 12.72
C ILE A 563 -13.60 -5.91 12.43
N ARG A 564 -13.09 -5.28 13.49
CA ARG A 564 -11.89 -4.45 13.46
C ARG A 564 -11.02 -4.74 14.67
N ARG A 565 -9.76 -4.32 14.63
CA ARG A 565 -8.91 -4.39 15.82
C ARG A 565 -9.33 -3.31 16.81
N ASP A 566 -9.43 -3.65 18.09
CA ASP A 566 -9.50 -2.68 19.17
C ASP A 566 -8.10 -2.57 19.78
N LEU A 567 -7.40 -1.48 19.44
CA LEU A 567 -6.03 -1.29 19.85
C LEU A 567 -5.92 -1.07 21.37
N VAL A 568 -6.94 -0.51 22.05
CA VAL A 568 -6.92 -0.33 23.51
C VAL A 568 -7.05 -1.66 24.25
N ARG A 569 -8.02 -2.48 23.87
CA ARG A 569 -8.32 -3.76 24.53
C ARG A 569 -7.48 -4.91 23.97
N ASP A 570 -6.68 -4.63 22.93
CA ASP A 570 -5.84 -5.58 22.20
C ASP A 570 -6.59 -6.80 21.66
N GLY A 571 -7.84 -6.62 21.24
CA GLY A 571 -8.70 -7.71 20.77
C GLY A 571 -9.42 -7.35 19.48
N LEU A 572 -10.40 -8.17 19.10
CA LEU A 572 -11.19 -7.97 17.89
C LEU A 572 -12.59 -7.50 18.26
N LEU A 573 -12.95 -6.29 17.82
CA LEU A 573 -14.26 -5.70 18.05
C LEU A 573 -15.21 -6.03 16.90
N VAL A 574 -16.40 -6.50 17.23
CA VAL A 574 -17.50 -6.62 16.28
C VAL A 574 -17.98 -5.22 15.91
N VAL A 575 -17.86 -4.84 14.64
CA VAL A 575 -18.42 -3.59 14.11
C VAL A 575 -19.93 -3.74 13.95
N THR A 576 -20.37 -4.77 13.22
CA THR A 576 -21.79 -5.12 13.09
C THR A 576 -21.91 -6.57 12.61
N PRO A 577 -22.89 -7.35 13.10
CA PRO A 577 -23.32 -8.55 12.40
C PRO A 577 -23.98 -8.17 11.06
N ILE A 578 -23.97 -9.08 10.09
CA ILE A 578 -24.68 -8.92 8.81
C ILE A 578 -26.09 -9.47 8.97
N LYS A 579 -27.11 -8.72 8.52
CA LYS A 579 -28.51 -9.13 8.69
C LYS A 579 -28.77 -10.53 8.11
N GLY A 580 -29.43 -11.38 8.90
CA GLY A 580 -29.77 -12.75 8.52
C GLY A 580 -28.62 -13.78 8.60
N SER A 581 -27.40 -13.34 8.93
CA SER A 581 -26.24 -14.24 9.07
C SER A 581 -26.31 -15.14 10.33
N PRO A 582 -25.48 -16.19 10.42
CA PRO A 582 -25.36 -16.98 11.65
C PRO A 582 -25.09 -16.13 12.90
N ALA A 583 -24.19 -15.14 12.83
CA ALA A 583 -23.89 -14.24 13.95
C ALA A 583 -25.09 -13.35 14.32
N TYR A 584 -25.80 -12.81 13.34
CA TYR A 584 -27.01 -12.01 13.56
C TYR A 584 -28.12 -12.84 14.23
N ASN A 585 -28.36 -14.05 13.72
CA ASN A 585 -29.39 -14.95 14.26
C ASN A 585 -29.04 -15.40 15.69
N ALA A 586 -27.75 -15.60 15.98
CA ALA A 586 -27.23 -15.92 17.31
C ALA A 586 -27.20 -14.72 18.28
N LYS A 587 -27.64 -13.52 17.86
CA LYS A 587 -27.67 -12.30 18.69
C LYS A 587 -26.29 -11.81 19.13
N MET A 588 -25.28 -12.01 18.30
CA MET A 588 -24.03 -11.24 18.38
C MET A 588 -24.32 -9.78 18.04
N LEU A 589 -23.71 -8.84 18.76
CA LEU A 589 -24.03 -7.41 18.66
C LEU A 589 -22.80 -6.57 18.33
N ALA A 590 -23.03 -5.40 17.71
CA ALA A 590 -22.01 -4.38 17.53
C ALA A 590 -21.37 -4.01 18.89
N GLY A 591 -20.05 -3.96 18.98
CA GLY A 591 -19.33 -3.67 20.23
C GLY A 591 -18.99 -4.90 21.09
N ASP A 592 -19.38 -6.11 20.69
CA ASP A 592 -18.85 -7.33 21.29
C ASP A 592 -17.33 -7.42 21.04
N LEU A 593 -16.54 -7.64 22.10
CA LEU A 593 -15.11 -7.90 21.98
C LEU A 593 -14.91 -9.42 21.93
N ILE A 594 -14.53 -9.94 20.77
CA ILE A 594 -14.15 -11.35 20.63
C ILE A 594 -12.87 -11.54 21.43
N THR A 595 -12.86 -12.55 22.31
CA THR A 595 -11.71 -12.91 23.15
C THR A 595 -11.12 -14.24 22.71
N GLU A 596 -11.94 -15.23 22.34
CA GLU A 596 -11.48 -16.55 21.91
C GLU A 596 -12.19 -17.02 20.63
N ILE A 597 -11.44 -17.70 19.76
CA ILE A 597 -11.94 -18.47 18.62
C ILE A 597 -11.65 -19.94 18.90
N ILE A 598 -12.68 -20.78 18.94
CA ILE A 598 -12.57 -22.19 19.28
C ILE A 598 -13.00 -23.02 18.07
N ARG A 599 -12.12 -23.92 17.59
CA ARG A 599 -12.29 -24.66 16.34
C ARG A 599 -12.04 -26.15 16.53
N GLU A 600 -13.00 -26.97 16.13
CA GLU A 600 -12.85 -28.43 16.10
C GLU A 600 -12.39 -28.96 14.73
N VAL A 601 -12.44 -28.12 13.70
CA VAL A 601 -12.01 -28.43 12.34
C VAL A 601 -11.21 -27.27 11.76
N ASP A 602 -10.32 -27.57 10.81
CA ASP A 602 -9.65 -26.56 9.98
C ASP A 602 -10.60 -25.96 8.94
N GLU A 603 -10.06 -25.11 8.06
CA GLU A 603 -10.83 -24.39 7.06
C GLU A 603 -11.45 -25.31 5.99
N GLU A 604 -10.82 -26.46 5.70
CA GLU A 604 -11.35 -27.51 4.81
C GLU A 604 -12.39 -28.42 5.48
N GLY A 605 -12.53 -28.34 6.81
CA GLY A 605 -13.45 -29.16 7.59
C GLY A 605 -12.84 -30.48 8.08
N LYS A 606 -11.51 -30.62 8.06
CA LYS A 606 -10.80 -31.76 8.66
C LYS A 606 -10.66 -31.55 10.16
N LYS A 607 -10.87 -32.62 10.93
CA LYS A 607 -10.86 -32.60 12.39
C LYS A 607 -9.50 -32.19 12.96
N LEU A 608 -9.51 -31.24 13.87
CA LEU A 608 -8.38 -30.85 14.71
C LEU A 608 -8.42 -31.68 16.01
N ASN A 609 -7.32 -32.37 16.32
CA ASN A 609 -7.20 -33.16 17.55
C ASN A 609 -5.88 -32.77 18.26
N PRO A 610 -5.95 -32.05 19.39
CA PRO A 610 -7.15 -31.53 20.07
C PRO A 610 -7.80 -30.35 19.31
N PRO A 611 -9.04 -29.94 19.68
CA PRO A 611 -9.60 -28.66 19.25
C PRO A 611 -8.67 -27.49 19.56
N GLU A 612 -8.66 -26.51 18.66
CA GLU A 612 -7.81 -25.32 18.79
C GLU A 612 -8.60 -24.24 19.55
N VAL A 613 -8.05 -23.76 20.65
CA VAL A 613 -8.58 -22.62 21.43
C VAL A 613 -7.61 -21.46 21.26
N LEU A 614 -8.02 -20.44 20.52
CA LEU A 614 -7.17 -19.31 20.15
C LEU A 614 -7.61 -18.06 20.88
N SER A 615 -6.73 -17.51 21.70
CA SER A 615 -6.88 -16.12 22.15
C SER A 615 -6.77 -15.20 20.95
N THR A 616 -7.63 -14.19 20.90
CA THR A 616 -7.59 -13.12 19.89
C THR A 616 -6.71 -11.96 20.32
N GLN A 617 -6.10 -12.03 21.51
CA GLN A 617 -5.21 -10.98 21.99
C GLN A 617 -3.99 -10.84 21.08
N GLY A 618 -3.74 -9.63 20.58
CA GLY A 618 -2.63 -9.37 19.65
C GLY A 618 -2.84 -9.93 18.24
N MET A 619 -3.95 -10.64 17.98
CA MET A 619 -4.24 -11.26 16.69
C MET A 619 -4.55 -10.21 15.63
N SER A 620 -3.96 -10.36 14.44
CA SER A 620 -4.30 -9.50 13.30
C SER A 620 -5.71 -9.83 12.78
N THR A 621 -6.37 -8.85 12.16
CA THR A 621 -7.68 -9.09 11.52
C THR A 621 -7.58 -10.16 10.43
N LYS A 622 -6.48 -10.19 9.66
CA LYS A 622 -6.24 -11.19 8.60
C LYS A 622 -6.16 -12.61 9.17
N GLU A 623 -5.42 -12.78 10.26
CA GLU A 623 -5.34 -14.06 10.95
C GLU A 623 -6.70 -14.49 11.50
N ALA A 624 -7.41 -13.58 12.17
CA ALA A 624 -8.72 -13.85 12.71
C ALA A 624 -9.72 -14.29 11.64
N VAL A 625 -9.76 -13.59 10.49
CA VAL A 625 -10.61 -13.94 9.35
C VAL A 625 -10.30 -15.35 8.86
N ARG A 626 -9.02 -15.71 8.66
CA ARG A 626 -8.62 -17.09 8.30
C ARG A 626 -9.10 -18.12 9.31
N LYS A 627 -9.09 -17.78 10.60
CA LYS A 627 -9.53 -18.70 11.67
C LYS A 627 -11.07 -18.83 11.71
N ILE A 628 -11.80 -17.74 11.47
CA ILE A 628 -13.26 -17.67 11.54
C ILE A 628 -13.92 -18.27 10.28
N LEU A 629 -13.34 -18.05 9.09
CA LEU A 629 -13.83 -18.65 7.85
C LEU A 629 -13.61 -20.17 7.82
N GLY A 630 -14.32 -20.85 6.92
CA GLY A 630 -14.19 -22.29 6.72
C GLY A 630 -15.36 -22.86 5.91
N LYS A 631 -15.30 -24.16 5.63
CA LYS A 631 -16.32 -24.87 4.85
C LYS A 631 -17.73 -24.74 5.43
N ALA A 632 -18.73 -24.59 4.56
CA ALA A 632 -20.13 -24.44 4.95
C ALA A 632 -20.61 -25.67 5.74
N GLY A 633 -21.44 -25.45 6.76
CA GLY A 633 -21.95 -26.49 7.66
C GLY A 633 -21.01 -26.89 8.79
N THR A 634 -19.74 -26.47 8.76
CA THR A 634 -18.82 -26.68 9.88
C THR A 634 -19.11 -25.71 11.03
N LYS A 635 -18.68 -26.08 12.25
CA LYS A 635 -18.90 -25.28 13.46
C LYS A 635 -17.67 -24.47 13.84
N VAL A 636 -17.92 -23.32 14.46
CA VAL A 636 -16.93 -22.51 15.18
C VAL A 636 -17.61 -21.91 16.41
N LYS A 637 -16.90 -21.92 17.53
CA LYS A 637 -17.35 -21.27 18.75
C LYS A 637 -16.61 -19.95 18.92
N ILE A 638 -17.36 -18.88 19.19
CA ILE A 638 -16.81 -17.54 19.39
C ILE A 638 -17.18 -17.07 20.79
N LYS A 639 -16.17 -16.78 21.60
CA LYS A 639 -16.36 -16.22 22.94
C LYS A 639 -16.15 -14.74 22.91
N VAL A 640 -17.07 -13.98 23.50
CA VAL A 640 -17.02 -12.53 23.55
C VAL A 640 -17.18 -12.00 24.97
N VAL A 641 -16.64 -10.82 25.19
CA VAL A 641 -16.98 -9.95 26.32
C VAL A 641 -17.85 -8.81 25.80
N ARG A 642 -19.01 -8.63 26.42
CA ARG A 642 -20.00 -7.61 26.06
C ARG A 642 -20.09 -6.55 27.14
N GLU A 643 -20.00 -5.27 26.75
CA GLU A 643 -20.21 -4.15 27.68
C GLU A 643 -21.60 -4.27 28.34
N GLY A 644 -21.63 -4.17 29.67
CA GLY A 644 -22.84 -4.32 30.48
C GLY A 644 -23.17 -5.75 30.91
N VAL A 645 -22.39 -6.76 30.50
CA VAL A 645 -22.61 -8.17 30.86
C VAL A 645 -21.40 -8.69 31.64
N GLU A 646 -21.62 -9.21 32.85
CA GLU A 646 -20.53 -9.63 33.75
C GLU A 646 -19.75 -10.86 33.25
N LYS A 647 -20.44 -11.83 32.64
CA LYS A 647 -19.85 -13.10 32.20
C LYS A 647 -19.62 -13.10 30.69
N PRO A 648 -18.49 -13.67 30.20
CA PRO A 648 -18.29 -13.90 28.78
C PRO A 648 -19.42 -14.74 28.17
N ILE A 649 -19.80 -14.41 26.93
CA ILE A 649 -20.84 -15.10 26.18
C ILE A 649 -20.16 -15.98 25.13
N GLU A 650 -20.56 -17.25 25.03
CA GLU A 650 -20.12 -18.16 23.97
C GLU A 650 -21.22 -18.33 22.92
N PHE A 651 -20.88 -18.15 21.65
CA PHE A 651 -21.75 -18.43 20.51
C PHE A 651 -21.29 -19.70 19.79
N ASP A 652 -22.17 -20.70 19.68
CA ASP A 652 -21.99 -21.88 18.82
C ASP A 652 -22.55 -21.55 17.44
N LEU A 653 -21.65 -21.32 16.47
CA LEU A 653 -22.01 -20.80 15.15
C LEU A 653 -21.72 -21.85 14.08
N THR A 654 -22.73 -22.11 13.24
CA THR A 654 -22.56 -22.91 12.02
C THR A 654 -22.21 -21.99 10.87
N ARG A 655 -21.06 -22.24 10.22
CA ARG A 655 -20.64 -21.46 9.06
C ARG A 655 -21.63 -21.64 7.90
N ALA A 656 -22.06 -20.55 7.32
CA ALA A 656 -22.98 -20.53 6.19
C ALA A 656 -22.47 -19.58 5.11
N ARG A 657 -23.03 -19.68 3.90
CA ARG A 657 -22.86 -18.64 2.89
C ARG A 657 -23.56 -17.38 3.41
N VAL A 658 -22.83 -16.26 3.38
CA VAL A 658 -23.35 -14.95 3.78
C VAL A 658 -23.27 -14.02 2.58
N ASP A 659 -24.40 -13.39 2.26
CA ASP A 659 -24.48 -12.35 1.24
C ASP A 659 -24.30 -10.99 1.92
N VAL A 660 -23.45 -10.13 1.36
CA VAL A 660 -23.24 -8.77 1.86
C VAL A 660 -24.40 -7.88 1.43
N GLU A 661 -24.98 -7.12 2.35
CA GLU A 661 -25.94 -6.06 2.01
C GLU A 661 -25.25 -4.99 1.13
N THR A 662 -25.84 -4.65 -0.01
CA THR A 662 -25.28 -3.64 -0.94
C THR A 662 -26.22 -2.49 -1.23
N VAL A 663 -27.51 -2.64 -0.93
CA VAL A 663 -28.57 -1.68 -1.17
C VAL A 663 -29.07 -1.17 0.18
N PHE A 664 -28.78 0.09 0.49
CA PHE A 664 -29.02 0.73 1.78
C PHE A 664 -30.06 1.84 1.65
N GLY A 665 -30.86 2.02 2.69
CA GLY A 665 -31.80 3.14 2.83
C GLY A 665 -31.24 4.26 3.70
N VAL A 666 -32.14 5.12 4.18
CA VAL A 666 -31.83 6.27 5.04
C VAL A 666 -31.62 5.85 6.49
N SER A 667 -32.43 4.91 6.97
CA SER A 667 -32.37 4.41 8.35
C SER A 667 -32.92 3.00 8.46
N ARG A 668 -32.66 2.33 9.59
CA ARG A 668 -33.21 0.99 9.87
C ARG A 668 -34.52 1.07 10.65
N ASN A 669 -35.49 0.25 10.24
CA ASN A 669 -36.73 -0.03 10.95
C ASN A 669 -36.49 -0.90 12.20
N LYS A 670 -37.55 -1.16 12.98
CA LYS A 670 -37.49 -2.02 14.19
C LYS A 670 -37.05 -3.46 13.92
N ASP A 671 -37.28 -3.96 12.71
CA ASP A 671 -36.88 -5.30 12.24
C ASP A 671 -35.55 -5.29 11.47
N ASP A 672 -34.79 -4.20 11.60
CA ASP A 672 -33.51 -3.95 10.92
C ASP A 672 -33.63 -3.88 9.38
N SER A 673 -34.84 -3.78 8.80
CA SER A 673 -35.03 -3.49 7.38
C SER A 673 -34.80 -2.02 7.06
N TRP A 674 -34.55 -1.67 5.80
CA TRP A 674 -34.31 -0.29 5.40
C TRP A 674 -35.60 0.50 5.22
N ASP A 675 -35.63 1.72 5.76
CA ASP A 675 -36.52 2.80 5.33
C ASP A 675 -35.82 3.60 4.23
N TYR A 676 -36.41 3.62 3.05
CA TYR A 676 -35.84 4.26 1.87
C TYR A 676 -36.37 5.69 1.66
N TYR A 677 -37.35 6.17 2.43
CA TYR A 677 -37.88 7.52 2.25
C TYR A 677 -37.03 8.55 2.99
N ILE A 678 -36.40 9.44 2.23
CA ILE A 678 -35.70 10.61 2.77
C ILE A 678 -36.65 11.81 2.95
N ASP A 679 -37.73 11.86 2.16
CA ASP A 679 -38.83 12.80 2.32
C ASP A 679 -40.16 12.05 2.15
N LYS A 680 -40.80 11.69 3.26
CA LYS A 680 -42.05 10.92 3.25
C LYS A 680 -43.24 11.73 2.72
N GLU A 681 -43.28 13.04 2.99
CA GLU A 681 -44.37 13.91 2.56
C GLU A 681 -44.38 14.10 1.05
N LYS A 682 -43.20 14.30 0.45
CA LYS A 682 -43.04 14.43 -0.99
C LYS A 682 -42.83 13.09 -1.70
N LYS A 683 -42.78 11.98 -0.96
CA LYS A 683 -42.48 10.63 -1.46
C LYS A 683 -41.20 10.56 -2.27
N ILE A 684 -40.13 11.17 -1.77
CA ILE A 684 -38.78 11.08 -2.36
C ILE A 684 -38.03 9.95 -1.66
N ALA A 685 -37.56 9.00 -2.45
CA ALA A 685 -36.75 7.89 -1.98
C ALA A 685 -35.25 8.18 -2.15
N TYR A 686 -34.46 7.55 -1.28
CA TYR A 686 -33.01 7.51 -1.32
C TYR A 686 -32.57 6.06 -1.24
N ILE A 687 -31.76 5.64 -2.20
CA ILE A 687 -31.11 4.33 -2.21
C ILE A 687 -29.63 4.56 -2.38
N ARG A 688 -28.82 4.01 -1.47
CA ARG A 688 -27.37 3.95 -1.61
C ARG A 688 -26.94 2.56 -2.04
N LEU A 689 -26.21 2.48 -3.16
CA LEU A 689 -25.62 1.25 -3.65
C LEU A 689 -24.11 1.30 -3.40
N THR A 690 -23.60 0.41 -2.54
CA THR A 690 -22.20 0.45 -2.10
C THR A 690 -21.24 -0.33 -2.99
N GLN A 691 -21.74 -1.32 -3.71
CA GLN A 691 -20.98 -2.15 -4.66
C GLN A 691 -21.95 -2.90 -5.57
N PHE A 692 -21.48 -3.39 -6.72
CA PHE A 692 -22.23 -4.28 -7.60
C PHE A 692 -21.86 -5.74 -7.31
N ALA A 693 -22.47 -6.32 -6.28
CA ALA A 693 -22.33 -7.73 -5.90
C ALA A 693 -23.34 -8.61 -6.66
N PRO A 694 -23.19 -9.95 -6.64
CA PRO A 694 -24.07 -10.85 -7.39
C PRO A 694 -25.57 -10.76 -7.05
N ARG A 695 -25.94 -10.22 -5.87
CA ARG A 695 -27.34 -10.03 -5.44
C ARG A 695 -27.84 -8.59 -5.51
N SER A 696 -26.96 -7.65 -5.89
CA SER A 696 -27.30 -6.23 -5.86
C SER A 696 -28.47 -5.88 -6.77
N TYR A 697 -28.58 -6.56 -7.91
CA TYR A 697 -29.69 -6.36 -8.83
C TYR A 697 -31.03 -6.78 -8.22
N GLU A 698 -31.12 -7.98 -7.64
CA GLU A 698 -32.37 -8.47 -7.04
C GLU A 698 -32.82 -7.59 -5.87
N ASP A 699 -31.88 -7.20 -5.00
CA ASP A 699 -32.18 -6.34 -3.85
C ASP A 699 -32.61 -4.93 -4.30
N MET A 700 -31.94 -4.35 -5.32
CA MET A 700 -32.30 -3.06 -5.91
C MET A 700 -33.69 -3.12 -6.54
N ARG A 701 -33.94 -4.14 -7.37
CA ARG A 701 -35.22 -4.32 -8.04
C ARG A 701 -36.36 -4.46 -7.04
N GLN A 702 -36.20 -5.26 -5.98
CA GLN A 702 -37.22 -5.41 -4.94
C GLN A 702 -37.49 -4.09 -4.20
N ALA A 703 -36.45 -3.33 -3.87
CA ALA A 703 -36.58 -2.03 -3.22
C ALA A 703 -37.36 -1.04 -4.11
N VAL A 704 -36.98 -0.92 -5.38
CA VAL A 704 -37.61 -0.01 -6.35
C VAL A 704 -39.03 -0.46 -6.69
N GLU A 705 -39.30 -1.76 -6.87
CA GLU A 705 -40.66 -2.28 -7.11
C GLU A 705 -41.61 -1.91 -5.97
N ARG A 706 -41.17 -2.08 -4.72
CA ARG A 706 -41.96 -1.70 -3.53
C ARG A 706 -42.23 -0.20 -3.51
N LEU A 707 -41.18 0.61 -3.69
CA LEU A 707 -41.28 2.06 -3.73
C LEU A 707 -42.22 2.54 -4.85
N ASN A 708 -42.13 1.94 -6.04
CA ASN A 708 -42.99 2.25 -7.17
C ASN A 708 -44.46 1.93 -6.87
N LYS A 709 -44.73 0.77 -6.27
CA LYS A 709 -46.09 0.41 -5.79
C LYS A 709 -46.62 1.39 -4.73
N ASP A 710 -45.75 1.90 -3.87
CA ASP A 710 -46.08 2.91 -2.86
C ASP A 710 -46.24 4.34 -3.45
N GLY A 711 -45.97 4.50 -4.76
CA GLY A 711 -46.20 5.72 -5.53
C GLY A 711 -45.14 6.79 -5.32
N ILE A 712 -43.85 6.42 -5.31
CA ILE A 712 -42.74 7.38 -5.26
C ILE A 712 -42.86 8.47 -6.32
N LYS A 713 -42.31 9.65 -5.98
CA LYS A 713 -42.32 10.85 -6.83
C LYS A 713 -40.93 11.34 -7.21
N GLY A 714 -39.89 10.75 -6.66
CA GLY A 714 -38.50 11.00 -7.05
C GLY A 714 -37.55 10.00 -6.38
N LEU A 715 -36.42 9.74 -7.02
CA LEU A 715 -35.40 8.82 -6.51
C LEU A 715 -34.01 9.48 -6.54
N ILE A 716 -33.33 9.47 -5.39
CA ILE A 716 -31.90 9.73 -5.30
C ILE A 716 -31.18 8.38 -5.24
N LEU A 717 -30.32 8.14 -6.23
CA LEU A 717 -29.44 6.98 -6.27
C LEU A 717 -28.03 7.41 -5.92
N ASP A 718 -27.57 7.07 -4.71
CA ASP A 718 -26.23 7.40 -4.24
C ASP A 718 -25.24 6.27 -4.53
N ILE A 719 -24.29 6.54 -5.42
CA ILE A 719 -23.17 5.66 -5.75
C ILE A 719 -21.82 6.32 -5.44
N ARG A 720 -21.80 7.33 -4.58
CA ARG A 720 -20.56 7.89 -4.01
C ARG A 720 -19.84 6.79 -3.23
N PHE A 721 -18.51 6.75 -3.36
CA PHE A 721 -17.67 5.70 -2.76
C PHE A 721 -17.98 4.27 -3.22
N ASN A 722 -18.75 4.09 -4.28
CA ASN A 722 -18.98 2.77 -4.86
C ASN A 722 -17.89 2.47 -5.89
N PRO A 723 -16.95 1.54 -5.60
CA PRO A 723 -15.87 1.22 -6.52
C PRO A 723 -16.36 0.51 -7.79
N GLY A 724 -17.61 0.05 -7.85
CA GLY A 724 -18.12 -0.78 -8.93
C GLY A 724 -18.33 -2.21 -8.43
N GLY A 725 -17.99 -3.19 -9.25
CA GLY A 725 -18.22 -4.61 -8.96
C GLY A 725 -18.51 -5.36 -10.25
N HIS A 726 -19.29 -6.42 -10.20
CA HIS A 726 -19.58 -7.24 -11.37
C HIS A 726 -20.28 -6.46 -12.49
N LEU A 727 -19.82 -6.67 -13.73
CA LEU A 727 -20.39 -6.06 -14.92
C LEU A 727 -21.88 -6.39 -15.07
N HIS A 728 -22.26 -7.66 -14.88
CA HIS A 728 -23.63 -8.11 -15.14
C HIS A 728 -24.67 -7.41 -14.25
N PRO A 729 -24.52 -7.38 -12.90
CA PRO A 729 -25.36 -6.53 -12.04
C PRO A 729 -25.35 -5.04 -12.41
N ALA A 730 -24.22 -4.48 -12.88
CA ALA A 730 -24.18 -3.07 -13.31
C ALA A 730 -25.05 -2.81 -14.55
N VAL A 731 -25.00 -3.72 -15.53
CA VAL A 731 -25.87 -3.68 -16.71
C VAL A 731 -27.33 -3.86 -16.30
N GLN A 732 -27.63 -4.88 -15.50
CA GLN A 732 -29.00 -5.17 -15.07
C GLN A 732 -29.62 -4.03 -14.23
N ILE A 733 -28.84 -3.39 -13.35
CA ILE A 733 -29.31 -2.23 -12.58
C ILE A 733 -29.50 -1.01 -13.49
N SER A 734 -28.66 -0.84 -14.52
CA SER A 734 -28.87 0.23 -15.52
C SER A 734 -30.18 0.03 -16.27
N ASP A 735 -30.45 -1.22 -16.67
CA ASP A 735 -31.66 -1.63 -17.38
C ASP A 735 -32.95 -1.31 -16.60
N LEU A 736 -32.93 -1.38 -15.26
CA LEU A 736 -34.08 -0.99 -14.43
C LEU A 736 -34.56 0.45 -14.65
N PHE A 737 -33.72 1.32 -15.19
CA PHE A 737 -33.98 2.76 -15.22
C PHE A 737 -33.98 3.38 -16.61
N ILE A 738 -33.62 2.65 -17.66
CA ILE A 738 -33.62 3.18 -19.03
C ILE A 738 -34.72 2.56 -19.89
N ASP A 739 -34.96 3.18 -21.04
CA ASP A 739 -35.80 2.62 -22.11
C ASP A 739 -34.93 1.71 -23.03
N ASP A 740 -35.40 1.41 -24.24
CA ASP A 740 -34.59 0.71 -25.25
C ASP A 740 -33.33 1.52 -25.63
N GLY A 741 -32.16 0.87 -25.62
CA GLY A 741 -30.92 1.48 -26.13
C GLY A 741 -29.63 0.89 -25.56
N LEU A 742 -28.49 1.43 -25.99
CA LEU A 742 -27.17 0.96 -25.53
C LEU A 742 -26.91 1.38 -24.08
N ILE A 743 -26.44 0.46 -23.23
CA ILE A 743 -25.98 0.73 -21.86
C ILE A 743 -24.48 0.98 -21.86
N VAL A 744 -23.71 0.04 -22.42
CA VAL A 744 -22.25 0.09 -22.50
C VAL A 744 -21.76 -0.81 -23.63
N SER A 745 -20.61 -0.49 -24.19
CA SER A 745 -19.89 -1.37 -25.10
C SER A 745 -18.51 -1.72 -24.56
N ILE A 746 -18.10 -2.98 -24.71
CA ILE A 746 -16.76 -3.46 -24.39
C ILE A 746 -15.96 -3.56 -25.68
N ARG A 747 -14.85 -2.81 -25.77
CA ARG A 747 -13.97 -2.81 -26.95
C ARG A 747 -12.59 -3.36 -26.60
N PRO A 748 -12.24 -4.55 -27.11
CA PRO A 748 -10.90 -5.13 -26.99
C PRO A 748 -9.87 -4.38 -27.83
N ARG A 749 -8.59 -4.75 -27.69
CA ARG A 749 -7.56 -4.36 -28.67
C ARG A 749 -7.93 -4.93 -30.04
N SER A 750 -7.76 -4.14 -31.10
CA SER A 750 -8.03 -4.57 -32.48
C SER A 750 -7.33 -5.90 -32.79
N GLY A 751 -8.06 -6.82 -33.43
CA GLY A 751 -7.57 -8.15 -33.79
C GLY A 751 -7.54 -9.18 -32.65
N VAL A 752 -7.92 -8.83 -31.42
CA VAL A 752 -8.02 -9.78 -30.29
C VAL A 752 -9.42 -10.40 -30.20
N ALA A 753 -10.48 -9.60 -30.28
CA ALA A 753 -11.88 -10.02 -30.26
C ALA A 753 -12.78 -8.89 -30.79
N ASP A 754 -14.03 -9.22 -31.10
CA ASP A 754 -15.05 -8.27 -31.57
C ASP A 754 -15.56 -7.37 -30.42
N GLU A 755 -16.16 -6.23 -30.79
CA GLU A 755 -16.87 -5.35 -29.87
C GLU A 755 -18.12 -6.02 -29.31
N GLU A 756 -18.34 -5.92 -27.99
CA GLU A 756 -19.47 -6.53 -27.30
C GLU A 756 -20.40 -5.46 -26.71
N PRO A 757 -21.56 -5.18 -27.35
CA PRO A 757 -22.54 -4.21 -26.86
C PRO A 757 -23.53 -4.84 -25.85
N TYR A 758 -23.86 -4.09 -24.81
CA TYR A 758 -24.90 -4.41 -23.83
C TYR A 758 -26.04 -3.40 -23.96
N GLY A 759 -27.23 -3.85 -24.36
CA GLY A 759 -28.43 -3.01 -24.49
C GLY A 759 -29.42 -3.22 -23.35
N GLY A 760 -30.19 -2.17 -23.05
CA GLY A 760 -31.35 -2.21 -22.19
C GLY A 760 -32.67 -2.29 -22.95
N LYS A 761 -33.75 -2.53 -22.22
CA LYS A 761 -35.10 -2.74 -22.73
C LYS A 761 -36.12 -1.92 -21.95
N SER A 762 -37.15 -1.42 -22.62
CA SER A 762 -38.27 -0.71 -21.99
C SER A 762 -39.06 -1.56 -20.97
N GLU A 763 -39.16 -2.86 -21.23
CA GLU A 763 -40.03 -3.76 -20.48
C GLU A 763 -39.53 -3.99 -19.05
N GLY A 764 -40.29 -3.51 -18.07
CA GLY A 764 -39.96 -3.65 -16.65
C GLY A 764 -39.19 -2.47 -16.06
N SER A 765 -38.92 -1.43 -16.84
CA SER A 765 -38.19 -0.24 -16.40
C SER A 765 -39.04 0.74 -15.58
N PHE A 766 -38.39 1.42 -14.63
CA PHE A 766 -39.01 2.40 -13.74
C PHE A 766 -38.76 3.83 -14.23
N LEU A 767 -39.61 4.29 -15.16
CA LEU A 767 -39.46 5.57 -15.87
C LEU A 767 -40.39 6.69 -15.37
N ASN A 768 -41.31 6.38 -14.45
CA ASN A 768 -42.43 7.24 -14.05
C ASN A 768 -42.11 8.28 -12.96
N PHE A 769 -40.84 8.53 -12.67
CA PHE A 769 -40.39 9.53 -11.69
C PHE A 769 -39.03 10.15 -12.08
N PRO A 770 -38.76 11.41 -11.71
CA PRO A 770 -37.45 12.03 -11.85
C PRO A 770 -36.40 11.38 -10.94
N MET A 771 -35.15 11.37 -11.38
CA MET A 771 -34.02 10.76 -10.66
C MET A 771 -32.80 11.68 -10.61
N VAL A 772 -32.06 11.61 -9.51
CA VAL A 772 -30.68 12.13 -9.37
C VAL A 772 -29.75 10.96 -9.08
N CYS A 773 -28.61 10.88 -9.75
CA CYS A 773 -27.54 9.92 -9.48
C CYS A 773 -26.32 10.67 -8.93
N MET A 774 -25.89 10.31 -7.71
CA MET A 774 -24.80 10.99 -7.02
C MET A 774 -23.48 10.24 -7.19
N VAL A 775 -22.43 10.94 -7.63
CA VAL A 775 -21.10 10.39 -7.91
C VAL A 775 -20.01 11.21 -7.23
N ASN A 776 -18.86 10.58 -6.96
CA ASN A 776 -17.64 11.28 -6.55
C ASN A 776 -16.39 10.60 -7.12
N GLY A 777 -15.21 11.13 -6.75
CA GLY A 777 -13.92 10.58 -7.19
C GLY A 777 -13.64 9.12 -6.82
N MET A 778 -14.50 8.50 -5.99
CA MET A 778 -14.41 7.08 -5.61
C MET A 778 -15.50 6.21 -6.28
N SER A 779 -16.37 6.82 -7.10
CA SER A 779 -17.30 6.12 -7.97
C SER A 779 -16.55 5.60 -9.20
N ALA A 780 -16.43 4.28 -9.36
CA ALA A 780 -15.61 3.68 -10.42
C ALA A 780 -16.32 2.53 -11.15
N SER A 781 -15.85 2.21 -12.37
CA SER A 781 -16.19 1.00 -13.11
C SER A 781 -17.72 0.79 -13.28
N GLY A 782 -18.33 -0.21 -12.63
CA GLY A 782 -19.78 -0.44 -12.68
C GLY A 782 -20.61 0.81 -12.35
N SER A 783 -20.12 1.64 -11.41
CA SER A 783 -20.71 2.94 -11.06
C SER A 783 -20.66 3.93 -12.22
N GLU A 784 -19.59 3.90 -13.01
CA GLU A 784 -19.39 4.73 -14.20
C GLU A 784 -20.21 4.23 -15.38
N ILE A 785 -20.39 2.92 -15.52
CA ILE A 785 -21.32 2.32 -16.49
C ILE A 785 -22.74 2.83 -16.22
N LEU A 786 -23.20 2.68 -14.97
CA LEU A 786 -24.54 3.09 -14.56
C LEU A 786 -24.75 4.61 -14.74
N SER A 787 -23.85 5.43 -14.19
CA SER A 787 -24.00 6.89 -14.29
C SER A 787 -23.84 7.41 -15.73
N ALA A 788 -22.94 6.86 -16.54
CA ALA A 788 -22.82 7.25 -17.94
C ALA A 788 -24.05 6.87 -18.76
N CYS A 789 -24.59 5.66 -18.53
CA CYS A 789 -25.83 5.21 -19.15
C CYS A 789 -26.99 6.15 -18.82
N LEU A 790 -27.21 6.42 -17.53
CA LEU A 790 -28.27 7.32 -17.08
C LEU A 790 -28.10 8.75 -17.64
N GLN A 791 -26.87 9.25 -17.71
CA GLN A 791 -26.56 10.58 -18.24
C GLN A 791 -26.82 10.67 -19.74
N ASP A 792 -26.29 9.72 -20.52
CA ASP A 792 -26.35 9.77 -21.99
C ASP A 792 -27.76 9.53 -22.52
N HIS A 793 -28.61 8.83 -21.76
CA HIS A 793 -30.04 8.68 -22.03
C HIS A 793 -30.89 9.84 -21.49
N GLY A 794 -30.28 10.84 -20.83
CA GLY A 794 -31.01 11.94 -20.19
C GLY A 794 -31.97 11.48 -19.09
N ARG A 795 -31.73 10.30 -18.50
CA ARG A 795 -32.63 9.64 -17.56
C ARG A 795 -32.55 10.22 -16.15
N ALA A 796 -31.34 10.58 -15.72
CA ALA A 796 -31.07 11.14 -14.41
C ALA A 796 -30.08 12.30 -14.52
N VAL A 797 -30.20 13.26 -13.60
CA VAL A 797 -29.15 14.26 -13.39
C VAL A 797 -28.01 13.63 -12.62
N ILE A 798 -26.78 13.80 -13.12
CA ILE A 798 -25.56 13.39 -12.42
C ILE A 798 -25.07 14.55 -11.55
N LEU A 799 -24.94 14.30 -10.25
CA LEU A 799 -24.62 15.31 -9.23
C LEU A 799 -23.41 14.88 -8.38
N GLY A 800 -22.56 15.84 -8.01
CA GLY A 800 -21.47 15.62 -7.05
C GLY A 800 -20.13 16.04 -7.62
N GLU A 801 -19.20 15.10 -7.70
CA GLU A 801 -17.85 15.32 -8.24
C GLU A 801 -17.57 14.31 -9.36
N ARG A 802 -16.56 14.60 -10.20
CA ARG A 802 -16.16 13.67 -11.27
C ARG A 802 -15.84 12.27 -10.73
N SER A 803 -16.24 11.25 -11.47
CA SER A 803 -15.94 9.84 -11.16
C SER A 803 -14.45 9.49 -11.32
N TYR A 804 -14.07 8.28 -10.91
CA TYR A 804 -12.66 7.84 -10.84
C TYR A 804 -11.97 7.70 -12.21
N GLY A 805 -12.66 7.24 -13.25
CA GLY A 805 -12.13 6.99 -14.59
C GLY A 805 -11.61 5.58 -14.83
N LYS A 806 -12.13 4.55 -14.13
CA LYS A 806 -11.75 3.14 -14.32
C LYS A 806 -12.60 2.51 -15.42
N GLY A 807 -12.34 2.92 -16.66
CA GLY A 807 -12.98 2.40 -17.87
C GLY A 807 -12.31 1.15 -18.46
N SER A 808 -11.55 0.39 -17.68
CA SER A 808 -10.82 -0.81 -18.14
C SER A 808 -11.55 -2.11 -17.78
N VAL A 809 -11.48 -3.12 -18.63
CA VAL A 809 -12.07 -4.46 -18.39
C VAL A 809 -10.96 -5.46 -18.12
N GLN A 810 -11.05 -6.15 -16.98
CA GLN A 810 -10.14 -7.24 -16.63
C GLN A 810 -10.75 -8.60 -16.93
N ASN A 811 -9.91 -9.52 -17.40
CA ASN A 811 -10.23 -10.94 -17.52
C ASN A 811 -9.27 -11.75 -16.63
N ILE A 812 -9.78 -12.81 -16.01
CA ILE A 812 -8.97 -13.75 -15.23
C ILE A 812 -8.92 -15.07 -15.96
N MET A 813 -7.71 -15.49 -16.28
CA MET A 813 -7.45 -16.66 -17.10
C MET A 813 -6.54 -17.62 -16.34
N ASP A 814 -6.75 -18.91 -16.55
CA ASP A 814 -5.85 -19.92 -16.02
C ASP A 814 -4.45 -19.78 -16.63
N PHE A 815 -3.46 -19.96 -15.78
CA PHE A 815 -2.06 -20.10 -16.13
C PHE A 815 -1.59 -21.49 -15.69
N PHE A 816 -1.90 -22.48 -16.55
CA PHE A 816 -1.61 -23.89 -16.32
C PHE A 816 -0.14 -24.22 -15.99
N PRO A 817 0.89 -23.56 -16.59
CA PRO A 817 2.29 -23.91 -16.31
C PRO A 817 2.71 -23.82 -14.84
N ALA A 818 1.97 -23.08 -14.00
CA ALA A 818 2.23 -22.96 -12.57
C ALA A 818 0.96 -23.14 -11.71
N GLU A 819 -0.11 -23.73 -12.26
CA GLU A 819 -1.42 -23.89 -11.59
C GLU A 819 -1.94 -22.56 -10.98
N ALA A 820 -1.71 -21.47 -11.70
CA ALA A 820 -1.95 -20.10 -11.24
C ALA A 820 -3.03 -19.43 -12.10
N LYS A 821 -3.32 -18.14 -11.84
CA LYS A 821 -4.22 -17.33 -12.67
C LYS A 821 -3.61 -15.97 -12.99
N ILE A 822 -3.82 -15.51 -14.22
CA ILE A 822 -3.42 -14.16 -14.69
C ILE A 822 -4.67 -13.30 -14.79
N LYS A 823 -4.66 -12.15 -14.12
CA LYS A 823 -5.67 -11.10 -14.29
C LYS A 823 -5.10 -9.99 -15.15
N LEU A 824 -5.75 -9.70 -16.27
CA LEU A 824 -5.19 -8.81 -17.28
C LEU A 824 -6.26 -7.86 -17.83
N THR A 825 -5.90 -6.60 -18.02
CA THR A 825 -6.74 -5.67 -18.79
C THR A 825 -6.69 -6.03 -20.26
N TRP A 826 -7.84 -6.35 -20.85
CA TRP A 826 -7.95 -6.82 -22.24
C TRP A 826 -8.84 -5.92 -23.11
N ALA A 827 -9.70 -5.10 -22.50
CA ALA A 827 -10.64 -4.23 -23.17
C ALA A 827 -10.92 -2.94 -22.38
N THR A 828 -11.69 -2.03 -22.96
CA THR A 828 -12.17 -0.79 -22.32
C THR A 828 -13.68 -0.65 -22.45
N PHE A 829 -14.30 0.08 -21.52
CA PHE A 829 -15.72 0.41 -21.51
C PHE A 829 -15.99 1.71 -22.29
N TRP A 830 -17.00 1.66 -23.13
CA TRP A 830 -17.43 2.76 -23.99
C TRP A 830 -18.89 3.11 -23.71
N ARG A 831 -19.13 4.40 -23.54
CA ARG A 831 -20.43 4.98 -23.21
C ARG A 831 -21.41 4.86 -24.40
N PRO A 832 -22.73 5.00 -24.17
CA PRO A 832 -23.71 5.09 -25.25
C PRO A 832 -23.40 6.16 -26.29
N ASN A 833 -22.83 7.30 -25.87
CA ASN A 833 -22.39 8.38 -26.76
C ASN A 833 -21.08 8.10 -27.54
N GLY A 834 -20.49 6.90 -27.39
CA GLY A 834 -19.29 6.49 -28.10
C GLY A 834 -17.97 7.01 -27.50
N LYS A 835 -17.97 7.65 -26.32
CA LYS A 835 -16.75 8.07 -25.62
C LYS A 835 -16.20 6.95 -24.73
N ASN A 836 -14.87 6.88 -24.60
CA ASN A 836 -14.19 5.93 -23.71
C ASN A 836 -14.19 6.43 -22.26
N LEU A 837 -14.56 5.57 -21.31
CA LEU A 837 -14.55 5.93 -19.88
C LEU A 837 -13.13 5.95 -19.28
N ASN A 838 -12.17 5.29 -19.92
CA ASN A 838 -10.88 4.96 -19.32
C ASN A 838 -9.93 6.15 -19.28
N LYS A 839 -9.60 6.63 -18.08
CA LYS A 839 -8.62 7.70 -17.87
C LYS A 839 -7.25 7.37 -18.46
N LEU A 840 -6.82 6.11 -18.35
CA LEU A 840 -5.52 5.62 -18.88
C LEU A 840 -5.44 5.59 -20.42
N SER A 841 -6.54 5.88 -21.11
CA SER A 841 -6.57 6.09 -22.57
C SER A 841 -6.32 7.56 -22.96
N THR A 842 -6.08 8.44 -21.98
CA THR A 842 -5.81 9.88 -22.14
C THR A 842 -4.57 10.29 -21.34
N SER A 843 -4.24 11.59 -21.26
CA SER A 843 -3.19 12.07 -20.33
C SER A 843 -3.71 12.24 -18.89
N GLY A 844 -5.00 12.00 -18.66
CA GLY A 844 -5.64 12.05 -17.36
C GLY A 844 -5.91 13.46 -16.85
N LYS A 845 -5.86 14.47 -17.71
CA LYS A 845 -6.11 15.86 -17.34
C LYS A 845 -7.59 16.13 -17.14
N GLU A 846 -7.91 17.10 -16.31
CA GLU A 846 -9.31 17.39 -15.96
C GLU A 846 -10.15 17.93 -17.12
N ASP A 847 -9.54 18.51 -18.16
CA ASP A 847 -10.22 18.99 -19.37
C ASP A 847 -10.50 17.88 -20.40
N GLU A 848 -9.80 16.75 -20.32
CA GLU A 848 -9.99 15.60 -21.23
C GLU A 848 -11.25 14.80 -20.91
N ASP A 849 -11.79 14.08 -21.90
CA ASP A 849 -13.02 13.29 -21.78
C ASP A 849 -12.73 11.86 -21.29
N TRP A 850 -12.79 11.67 -19.97
CA TRP A 850 -12.76 10.37 -19.28
C TRP A 850 -13.71 10.39 -18.08
N GLY A 851 -14.09 9.19 -17.60
CA GLY A 851 -15.07 9.02 -16.53
C GLY A 851 -16.42 9.69 -16.82
N VAL A 852 -17.10 10.11 -15.75
CA VAL A 852 -18.40 10.76 -15.77
C VAL A 852 -18.28 12.06 -14.97
N ARG A 853 -18.59 13.18 -15.63
CA ARG A 853 -18.67 14.50 -15.00
C ARG A 853 -20.10 14.75 -14.53
N PRO A 854 -20.30 15.46 -13.41
CA PRO A 854 -21.62 15.99 -13.07
C PRO A 854 -22.18 16.85 -14.21
N ASP A 855 -23.50 16.90 -14.32
CA ASP A 855 -24.17 17.74 -15.31
C ASP A 855 -23.92 19.24 -15.02
N PRO A 856 -24.04 20.12 -16.03
CA PRO A 856 -23.85 21.56 -15.84
C PRO A 856 -24.70 22.11 -14.69
N GLY A 857 -24.07 22.76 -13.71
CA GLY A 857 -24.72 23.29 -12.51
C GLY A 857 -24.81 22.32 -11.32
N PHE A 858 -24.37 21.07 -11.47
CA PHE A 858 -24.46 20.03 -10.44
C PHE A 858 -23.09 19.52 -9.95
N ASN A 859 -22.00 20.22 -10.28
CA ASN A 859 -20.69 20.01 -9.68
C ASN A 859 -20.64 20.69 -8.30
N ILE A 860 -20.60 19.89 -7.24
CA ILE A 860 -20.61 20.33 -5.85
C ILE A 860 -19.34 19.78 -5.17
N PRO A 861 -18.23 20.55 -5.15
CA PRO A 861 -16.95 20.06 -4.65
C PRO A 861 -16.97 19.82 -3.15
N THR A 862 -16.19 18.85 -2.69
CA THR A 862 -15.96 18.55 -1.26
C THR A 862 -14.47 18.62 -0.92
N THR A 863 -14.16 19.09 0.28
CA THR A 863 -12.79 19.01 0.80
C THR A 863 -12.46 17.56 1.18
N VAL A 864 -11.17 17.21 1.32
CA VAL A 864 -10.75 15.89 1.80
C VAL A 864 -11.35 15.58 3.18
N ALA A 865 -11.37 16.58 4.07
CA ALA A 865 -11.98 16.47 5.39
C ALA A 865 -13.50 16.22 5.32
N ASP A 866 -14.23 17.00 4.50
CA ASP A 866 -15.67 16.80 4.30
C ASP A 866 -15.96 15.39 3.78
N ARG A 867 -15.13 14.90 2.84
CA ARG A 867 -15.27 13.56 2.25
C ARG A 867 -15.03 12.45 3.28
N ALA A 868 -14.05 12.60 4.16
CA ALA A 868 -13.78 11.64 5.24
C ALA A 868 -14.94 11.60 6.25
N VAL A 869 -15.46 12.76 6.65
CA VAL A 869 -16.63 12.85 7.55
C VAL A 869 -17.87 12.25 6.90
N LEU A 870 -18.13 12.55 5.62
CA LEU A 870 -19.22 11.95 4.85
C LEU A 870 -19.09 10.42 4.80
N PHE A 871 -17.91 9.91 4.46
CA PHE A 871 -17.69 8.46 4.39
C PHE A 871 -17.95 7.78 5.73
N LYS A 872 -17.43 8.37 6.83
CA LYS A 872 -17.69 7.88 8.19
C LYS A 872 -19.17 7.92 8.54
N HIS A 873 -19.86 9.03 8.26
CA HIS A 873 -21.29 9.17 8.50
C HIS A 873 -22.09 8.09 7.76
N LEU A 874 -21.80 7.86 6.48
CA LEU A 874 -22.47 6.82 5.69
C LEU A 874 -22.20 5.42 6.24
N ARG A 875 -20.97 5.12 6.68
CA ARG A 875 -20.61 3.83 7.29
C ARG A 875 -21.28 3.60 8.63
N ASP A 876 -21.37 4.63 9.48
CA ASP A 876 -22.04 4.55 10.78
C ASP A 876 -23.53 4.23 10.61
N ASN A 877 -24.18 4.74 9.55
CA ASN A 877 -25.58 4.43 9.22
C ASN A 877 -25.80 2.97 8.77
N GLU A 878 -24.74 2.23 8.37
CA GLU A 878 -24.85 0.82 7.98
C GLU A 878 -24.98 -0.12 9.18
N ILE A 879 -24.48 0.31 10.35
CA ILE A 879 -24.38 -0.50 11.56
C ILE A 879 -25.77 -0.86 12.08
N ILE A 880 -25.98 -2.14 12.42
CA ILE A 880 -27.18 -2.57 13.14
C ILE A 880 -27.03 -2.10 14.60
N PRO A 881 -27.86 -1.14 15.06
CA PRO A 881 -27.65 -0.50 16.35
C PRO A 881 -27.93 -1.47 17.51
N ARG A 882 -27.16 -1.32 18.59
CA ARG A 882 -27.47 -1.98 19.88
C ARG A 882 -28.70 -1.34 20.50
N ARG A 883 -29.67 -2.19 20.87
CA ARG A 883 -30.93 -1.77 21.52
C ARG A 883 -30.97 -2.10 23.02
N ASP A 884 -29.96 -2.81 23.54
CA ASP A 884 -29.87 -3.30 24.92
C ASP A 884 -29.20 -2.31 25.88
N ILE A 885 -28.56 -1.26 25.36
CA ILE A 885 -28.05 -0.13 26.14
C ILE A 885 -28.72 1.13 25.58
N PRO A 886 -29.12 2.12 26.42
CA PRO A 886 -29.49 3.43 25.92
C PRO A 886 -28.40 3.92 24.99
N SER A 887 -28.77 4.42 23.80
CA SER A 887 -27.81 5.10 22.94
C SER A 887 -27.07 6.09 23.82
N LYS A 888 -25.73 5.96 23.97
CA LYS A 888 -24.97 7.03 24.57
C LYS A 888 -25.35 8.28 23.76
N ASP A 889 -25.69 9.38 24.43
CA ASP A 889 -25.83 10.70 23.82
C ASP A 889 -24.46 11.18 23.32
N THR A 890 -23.76 10.35 22.55
CA THR A 890 -22.84 10.83 21.55
C THR A 890 -23.70 11.66 20.62
N LYS A 891 -23.67 12.98 20.84
CA LYS A 891 -23.98 13.96 19.80
C LYS A 891 -23.24 13.49 18.56
N VAL A 892 -23.91 12.74 17.69
CA VAL A 892 -23.46 12.61 16.32
C VAL A 892 -23.56 14.04 15.84
N GLU A 893 -22.42 14.71 15.70
CA GLU A 893 -22.39 16.04 15.10
C GLU A 893 -23.25 15.96 13.85
N SER A 894 -24.21 16.88 13.73
CA SER A 894 -25.13 16.90 12.60
C SER A 894 -24.31 17.20 11.35
N PHE A 895 -23.82 16.15 10.68
CA PHE A 895 -23.12 16.29 9.43
C PHE A 895 -24.14 16.71 8.38
N LYS A 896 -23.85 17.85 7.72
CA LYS A 896 -24.70 18.37 6.65
C LYS A 896 -24.11 17.98 5.31
N ASP A 897 -24.72 17.01 4.65
CA ASP A 897 -24.34 16.58 3.31
C ASP A 897 -24.87 17.57 2.25
N LYS A 898 -24.03 18.52 1.87
CA LYS A 898 -24.38 19.56 0.88
C LYS A 898 -24.77 18.99 -0.49
N GLN A 899 -24.20 17.84 -0.88
CA GLN A 899 -24.52 17.21 -2.16
C GLN A 899 -25.91 16.58 -2.10
N LEU A 900 -26.24 15.90 -1.01
CA LEU A 900 -27.56 15.30 -0.79
C LEU A 900 -28.65 16.37 -0.67
N ASP A 901 -28.37 17.48 0.02
CA ASP A 901 -29.28 18.62 0.11
C ASP A 901 -29.62 19.19 -1.27
N ALA A 902 -28.63 19.35 -2.14
CA ALA A 902 -28.84 19.84 -3.50
C ALA A 902 -29.65 18.85 -4.36
N ALA A 903 -29.40 17.54 -4.22
CA ALA A 903 -30.19 16.51 -4.89
C ALA A 903 -31.67 16.54 -4.45
N LEU A 904 -31.92 16.70 -3.15
CA LEU A 904 -33.25 16.84 -2.58
C LEU A 904 -33.97 18.10 -3.08
N GLU A 905 -33.27 19.24 -3.09
CA GLU A 905 -33.82 20.51 -3.58
C GLU A 905 -34.23 20.40 -5.06
N TYR A 906 -33.36 19.82 -5.89
CA TYR A 906 -33.66 19.58 -7.30
C TYR A 906 -34.94 18.75 -7.48
N LEU A 907 -35.06 17.61 -6.80
CA LEU A 907 -36.24 16.75 -6.93
C LEU A 907 -37.52 17.41 -6.40
N ARG A 908 -37.44 18.15 -5.29
CA ARG A 908 -38.59 18.92 -4.76
C ARG A 908 -39.09 19.94 -5.79
N ASN A 909 -38.18 20.62 -6.49
CA ASN A 909 -38.51 21.58 -7.53
C ASN A 909 -39.12 20.90 -8.78
N GLN A 910 -38.61 19.74 -9.18
CA GLN A 910 -39.19 18.94 -10.26
C GLN A 910 -40.62 18.50 -9.94
N ILE A 911 -40.85 17.97 -8.74
CA ILE A 911 -42.18 17.52 -8.27
C ILE A 911 -43.15 18.70 -8.22
N LYS A 912 -42.72 19.86 -7.72
CA LYS A 912 -43.54 21.08 -7.69
C LYS A 912 -43.96 21.51 -9.10
N THR A 913 -43.03 21.51 -10.04
CA THR A 913 -43.29 21.89 -11.44
C THR A 913 -44.27 20.90 -12.10
N ALA A 914 -44.09 19.60 -11.90
CA ALA A 914 -44.99 18.57 -12.43
C ALA A 914 -46.42 18.67 -11.84
N SER A 915 -46.56 19.11 -10.58
CA SER A 915 -47.86 19.30 -9.93
C SER A 915 -48.62 20.57 -10.34
N GLY A 916 -47.98 21.51 -11.06
CA GLY A 916 -48.53 22.83 -11.38
C GLY A 916 -49.53 22.89 -12.54
N GLY A 917 -49.71 21.81 -13.32
CA GLY A 917 -50.52 21.81 -14.54
C GLY A 917 -49.94 22.72 -15.65
N PRO A 918 -50.32 22.56 -16.93
CA PRO A 918 -49.88 23.48 -17.97
C PRO A 918 -50.39 24.88 -17.62
N ALA A 919 -49.47 25.85 -17.52
CA ALA A 919 -49.84 27.25 -17.43
C ALA A 919 -50.82 27.55 -18.57
N LYS A 920 -52.03 28.01 -18.24
CA LYS A 920 -52.95 28.58 -19.21
C LYS A 920 -52.17 29.65 -19.97
N LYS A 921 -51.94 29.41 -21.27
CA LYS A 921 -51.61 30.48 -22.19
C LYS A 921 -52.86 31.35 -22.29
N ASP A 922 -52.87 32.44 -21.53
CA ASP A 922 -53.83 33.51 -21.75
C ASP A 922 -53.39 34.29 -23.00
N GLY A 923 -54.29 34.33 -23.98
CA GLY A 923 -54.45 35.39 -24.99
C GLY A 923 -53.30 35.69 -25.92
#